data_AF-A0A9W9J0R5-F1
#
_entry.id   AF-A0A9W9J0R5-F1
#
_cell.length_a   1.000
_cell.length_b   1.000
_cell.length_c   1.000
_cell.angle_alpha   90.00
_cell.angle_beta   90.00
_cell.angle_gamma   90.00
#
_symmetry.space_group_name_H-M   'P 1'
#
loop_
_entity.id
_entity.type
_entity.pdbx_description
1 polymer ?
#
loop_
_entity_poly.entity_id
_entity_poly.type
_entity_poly.pdbx_seq_one_letter_code
_entity_poly.pdbx_strand_id
1 'polypeptide(L)'
;MAIANETSVTSSRRRRPTLACEPCRRKKIRVLIPGFPAYQAIEVCNREVPCNQCVRSKSEYCVYIQIDDDECSVQRHLKRKRTNSEHVHQFSRREKEDLHTYCEDVPSSEGVSPVFRTGFEPPRPDSVVSTPTEITHTGICSNGSSSSEDGSGVLPIRGIFLDSRFFGPSHWINSAVHVSESRAQESTHTLLTHGVERFRKVHTLQRAVEKEPGGNLYRQCRELAETRRSQNSIPQLLVTNLKDLIPPQAITDQLIQAYLRTFESVLRVLHVPLFLHECQGFWERPLASSEDFQLQLLLVISIGALFSPKLRDSCNESVWIHAAESRLLSNGGDRWTGLTGVQNFCLLMIARIVSPYHSGADLVGLSVESLMRAAMRIGLHISPKMLPHMSFYEQELRRRLWSTVLEISLQFSIEVGAVPLIPMDSVDFEPPLNVPDESFDQNTETACRYHCENDKSTFKIFCCLRSTDFFRKTSKRSTMEEIRTIEILPKGTILISGGGPVGLVLALVLAHHGQRSVLIEQNIEATRYPKMHLVIARTMEIFRQPGIADELRSKGVAEDEPFTVRFSSGFGSAGSLSTWDLPSVEAFRQNISLNNDGTMPREPWARIPSNIIEPWLREKCDVNPLIDTRYGWAVEGLVEYEDTVEVHVHDRASNIRKTIRSPYVVGCDGAWSAVRKGLGPELEGGPMHRAVALTHFKSKDLERLHRQGRFWHTFFPTDPTTNNGSVGGAIIAQDGKETWTVHDYLGSDYNADDTVARVLGGMGSPYPISIDEVTATSIFTPTVALAETWSGNHQRVFLAGDACHQTIPSGGYGMNMGLADAWDLGWKLAATVQGWGGTHWMKTYEQERRPVAAQMQQWSKIHMMKLMGLSTAVKLDPVVIESMDERGIALREEIDQYIQQNDDHNQSFGVEMGHRYESSLAVLNEQVDVEKAAPQFDPRNYIPTTFPGSRVPQVALSDGSAISDGFGEGFTMVAFLQKEAVAAGDQFQVPIALASFEEAARQHSIPLKSLCLMNETHAFRIWDACLVLVRPDGFSAWRSDSLDKVHNASQVLLQATGHTSPL
;
A
#
# COMPACT_ATOMS: atom_id res chain seq x y z
N MET A 1 -7.49 -43.55 -57.10
CA MET A 1 -6.62 -44.74 -57.21
C MET A 1 -5.32 -44.47 -56.44
N ALA A 2 -4.80 -45.53 -55.80
CA ALA A 2 -3.41 -45.85 -55.45
C ALA A 2 -2.26 -45.16 -56.24
N ILE A 3 -0.99 -45.07 -55.81
CA ILE A 3 -0.22 -45.48 -54.60
C ILE A 3 1.19 -44.79 -54.65
N ALA A 4 1.85 -44.56 -53.49
CA ALA A 4 3.32 -44.50 -53.13
C ALA A 4 4.45 -44.14 -54.16
N ASN A 5 5.71 -43.76 -53.83
CA ASN A 5 6.46 -43.48 -52.57
C ASN A 5 7.73 -42.63 -52.90
N GLU A 6 8.31 -41.91 -51.89
CA GLU A 6 9.76 -41.65 -51.59
C GLU A 6 10.79 -41.27 -52.71
N THR A 7 11.87 -40.47 -52.54
CA THR A 7 12.47 -39.65 -51.44
C THR A 7 13.52 -38.66 -52.00
N SER A 8 13.92 -37.62 -51.22
CA SER A 8 15.15 -36.79 -51.35
C SER A 8 15.25 -35.78 -52.54
N VAL A 9 15.97 -34.63 -52.49
CA VAL A 9 16.68 -33.91 -51.41
C VAL A 9 16.80 -32.39 -51.74
N THR A 10 16.77 -31.54 -50.70
CA THR A 10 17.13 -30.09 -50.57
C THR A 10 17.00 -29.09 -51.74
N SER A 11 16.28 -27.98 -51.50
CA SER A 11 16.32 -26.76 -52.32
C SER A 11 17.15 -25.63 -51.70
N SER A 12 17.93 -24.92 -52.52
CA SER A 12 18.65 -23.71 -52.11
C SER A 12 17.74 -22.48 -52.16
N ARG A 13 17.70 -21.68 -51.08
CA ARG A 13 16.95 -20.42 -51.03
C ARG A 13 17.86 -19.21 -51.29
N ARG A 14 17.50 -18.41 -52.30
CA ARG A 14 18.01 -17.02 -52.43
C ARG A 14 17.69 -16.24 -51.13
N ARG A 15 18.69 -15.58 -50.54
CA ARG A 15 18.53 -14.74 -49.34
C ARG A 15 17.93 -13.37 -49.68
N ARG A 16 17.15 -12.80 -48.74
CA ARG A 16 16.61 -11.43 -48.82
C ARG A 16 17.67 -10.39 -48.41
N PRO A 17 17.64 -9.15 -48.93
CA PRO A 17 18.53 -8.08 -48.51
C PRO A 17 18.17 -7.53 -47.11
N THR A 18 19.11 -6.83 -46.46
CA THR A 18 18.92 -6.28 -45.11
C THR A 18 17.94 -5.10 -45.08
N LEU A 19 16.95 -5.16 -44.19
CA LEU A 19 15.74 -4.30 -44.19
C LEU A 19 15.91 -2.90 -43.54
N ALA A 20 17.08 -2.56 -43.00
CA ALA A 20 17.32 -1.28 -42.33
C ALA A 20 18.62 -0.62 -42.80
N CYS A 21 18.60 0.70 -43.00
CA CYS A 21 19.78 1.47 -43.34
C CYS A 21 20.72 1.63 -42.13
N GLU A 22 21.99 1.95 -42.38
CA GLU A 22 23.02 2.09 -41.35
C GLU A 22 22.67 3.15 -40.27
N PRO A 23 22.14 4.35 -40.60
CA PRO A 23 21.65 5.29 -39.59
C PRO A 23 20.60 4.69 -38.64
N CYS A 24 19.62 3.94 -39.16
CA CYS A 24 18.61 3.27 -38.34
C CYS A 24 19.20 2.11 -37.51
N ARG A 25 20.19 1.37 -38.04
CA ARG A 25 20.89 0.31 -37.30
C ARG A 25 21.75 0.86 -36.16
N ARG A 26 22.54 1.92 -36.40
CA ARG A 26 23.34 2.57 -35.34
C ARG A 26 22.46 3.07 -34.19
N LYS A 27 21.24 3.54 -34.49
CA LYS A 27 20.22 3.96 -33.51
C LYS A 27 19.40 2.80 -32.92
N LYS A 28 19.73 1.53 -33.24
CA LYS A 28 19.05 0.30 -32.75
C LYS A 28 17.53 0.28 -32.93
N ILE A 29 17.00 0.96 -33.95
CA ILE A 29 15.56 1.01 -34.23
C ILE A 29 15.10 -0.36 -34.74
N ARG A 30 14.12 -0.99 -34.05
CA ARG A 30 13.56 -2.28 -34.45
C ARG A 30 12.79 -2.15 -35.77
N VAL A 31 13.19 -2.90 -36.78
CA VAL A 31 12.40 -3.11 -38.01
C VAL A 31 11.86 -4.53 -37.97
N LEU A 32 10.53 -4.69 -38.08
CA LEU A 32 9.85 -5.97 -37.89
C LEU A 32 10.18 -6.97 -39.02
N ILE A 33 10.34 -8.24 -38.62
CA ILE A 33 10.57 -9.37 -39.53
C ILE A 33 9.21 -9.82 -40.09
N PRO A 34 9.01 -9.96 -41.41
CA PRO A 34 7.73 -10.44 -41.95
C PRO A 34 7.47 -11.90 -41.57
N GLY A 35 6.48 -12.15 -40.71
CA GLY A 35 6.13 -13.51 -40.28
C GLY A 35 5.10 -13.67 -39.16
N PHE A 36 4.72 -12.61 -38.44
CA PHE A 36 3.65 -12.62 -37.42
C PHE A 36 2.67 -11.46 -37.65
N PRO A 37 1.34 -11.67 -37.51
CA PRO A 37 0.34 -10.66 -37.86
C PRO A 37 -0.08 -9.77 -36.67
N ALA A 38 0.57 -8.62 -36.52
CA ALA A 38 0.03 -7.40 -35.93
C ALA A 38 0.94 -6.21 -36.30
N TYR A 39 0.38 -5.00 -36.38
CA TYR A 39 1.02 -3.74 -36.84
C TYR A 39 1.25 -3.59 -38.35
N GLN A 40 0.25 -3.03 -39.03
CA GLN A 40 0.47 -2.06 -40.11
C GLN A 40 0.82 -0.69 -39.49
N ALA A 41 1.62 0.20 -40.08
CA ALA A 41 2.61 0.01 -41.13
C ALA A 41 3.74 1.03 -40.91
N ILE A 42 4.97 0.58 -40.66
CA ILE A 42 6.14 1.45 -40.79
C ILE A 42 6.61 1.33 -42.24
N GLU A 43 6.61 2.45 -42.97
CA GLU A 43 7.19 2.52 -44.31
C GLU A 43 8.64 2.02 -44.26
N VAL A 44 8.87 0.85 -44.88
CA VAL A 44 10.17 0.23 -44.98
C VAL A 44 11.08 1.18 -45.76
N CYS A 45 12.32 1.43 -45.31
CA CYS A 45 13.24 2.24 -46.12
C CYS A 45 13.54 1.52 -47.45
N ASN A 46 12.82 1.90 -48.50
CA ASN A 46 13.22 1.64 -49.87
C ASN A 46 14.39 2.57 -50.21
N ARG A 47 15.23 2.20 -51.17
CA ARG A 47 16.48 2.93 -51.44
C ARG A 47 16.29 4.17 -52.33
N GLU A 48 15.05 4.52 -52.63
CA GLU A 48 14.70 5.57 -53.59
C GLU A 48 14.27 6.87 -52.88
N VAL A 49 13.81 6.78 -51.62
CA VAL A 49 13.40 7.93 -50.80
C VAL A 49 13.92 7.74 -49.35
N PRO A 50 14.52 8.76 -48.69
CA PRO A 50 14.90 8.66 -47.28
C PRO A 50 13.69 8.35 -46.39
N CYS A 51 13.77 7.32 -45.54
CA CYS A 51 12.66 6.99 -44.66
C CYS A 51 12.41 8.07 -43.60
N ASN A 52 11.17 8.11 -43.08
CA ASN A 52 10.72 9.10 -42.09
C ASN A 52 11.64 9.26 -40.86
N GLN A 53 12.41 8.23 -40.46
CA GLN A 53 13.37 8.32 -39.36
C GLN A 53 14.70 8.99 -39.76
N CYS A 54 15.15 8.82 -41.01
CA CYS A 54 16.28 9.58 -41.56
C CYS A 54 15.88 11.05 -41.76
N VAL A 55 14.69 11.31 -42.31
CA VAL A 55 14.13 12.68 -42.49
C VAL A 55 14.00 13.41 -41.16
N ARG A 56 13.38 12.78 -40.14
CA ARG A 56 13.28 13.35 -38.77
C ARG A 56 14.62 13.61 -38.10
N SER A 57 15.70 12.94 -38.54
CA SER A 57 17.06 13.20 -38.06
C SER A 57 17.95 13.93 -39.06
N LYS A 58 17.36 14.64 -40.02
CA LYS A 58 18.01 15.51 -41.02
C LYS A 58 19.07 14.80 -41.88
N SER A 59 18.96 13.50 -42.10
CA SER A 59 19.76 12.77 -43.10
C SER A 59 19.04 12.76 -44.45
N GLU A 60 19.74 13.20 -45.50
CA GLU A 60 19.17 13.34 -46.86
C GLU A 60 18.93 11.99 -47.58
N TYR A 61 19.57 10.89 -47.16
CA TYR A 61 19.43 9.56 -47.80
C TYR A 61 19.72 8.37 -46.85
N CYS A 62 19.19 7.17 -47.19
CA CYS A 62 19.46 5.90 -46.48
C CYS A 62 20.72 5.18 -47.04
N VAL A 63 21.63 4.70 -46.18
CA VAL A 63 22.90 4.00 -46.56
C VAL A 63 22.89 2.52 -46.13
N TYR A 64 23.53 1.58 -46.86
CA TYR A 64 23.51 0.13 -46.58
C TYR A 64 24.84 -0.59 -46.90
N ILE A 65 25.24 -1.57 -46.06
CA ILE A 65 26.49 -2.39 -46.19
C ILE A 65 26.16 -3.91 -46.10
N GLN A 66 26.97 -4.77 -46.77
CA GLN A 66 26.89 -6.25 -46.77
C GLN A 66 28.04 -6.90 -45.97
N ILE A 67 27.81 -8.11 -45.42
CA ILE A 67 28.78 -8.95 -44.68
C ILE A 67 28.44 -10.44 -44.94
N ASP A 68 29.43 -11.32 -45.03
CA ASP A 68 29.32 -12.78 -45.23
C ASP A 68 29.41 -13.60 -43.93
N ASP A 69 28.96 -14.86 -43.96
CA ASP A 69 28.85 -15.79 -42.80
C ASP A 69 30.02 -16.79 -42.71
N ASP A 70 30.39 -17.24 -41.50
CA ASP A 70 30.52 -18.69 -41.23
C ASP A 70 30.41 -19.10 -39.74
N GLU A 71 30.04 -20.37 -39.53
CA GLU A 71 30.03 -21.20 -38.29
C GLU A 71 29.12 -20.90 -37.06
N CYS A 72 28.13 -21.80 -36.84
CA CYS A 72 27.51 -22.10 -35.52
C CYS A 72 26.74 -23.44 -35.52
N SER A 73 26.95 -24.32 -34.53
CA SER A 73 26.12 -25.49 -34.16
C SER A 73 26.55 -26.02 -32.76
N VAL A 74 25.80 -26.69 -31.87
CA VAL A 74 24.74 -27.74 -31.93
C VAL A 74 23.85 -27.76 -30.64
N GLN A 75 22.51 -27.99 -30.78
CA GLN A 75 21.45 -28.64 -29.92
C GLN A 75 21.44 -28.57 -28.34
N ARG A 76 20.38 -28.74 -27.52
CA ARG A 76 18.88 -28.86 -27.51
C ARG A 76 18.29 -30.07 -26.70
N HIS A 77 17.30 -29.76 -25.84
CA HIS A 77 16.16 -30.59 -25.27
C HIS A 77 16.41 -31.43 -23.98
N LEU A 78 15.40 -31.89 -23.17
CA LEU A 78 13.92 -31.95 -23.28
C LEU A 78 13.11 -31.61 -21.95
N LYS A 79 12.17 -32.46 -21.43
CA LYS A 79 11.22 -32.21 -20.28
C LYS A 79 10.57 -33.50 -19.68
N ARG A 80 9.96 -33.38 -18.44
CA ARG A 80 8.84 -34.13 -17.76
C ARG A 80 9.23 -35.09 -16.58
N LYS A 81 8.42 -35.42 -15.53
CA LYS A 81 7.07 -35.04 -14.99
C LYS A 81 6.89 -35.43 -13.47
N ARG A 82 5.78 -34.99 -12.81
CA ARG A 82 5.31 -35.20 -11.39
C ARG A 82 4.76 -36.59 -10.99
N THR A 83 4.68 -36.88 -9.65
CA THR A 83 3.51 -37.28 -8.78
C THR A 83 3.94 -37.27 -7.27
N ASN A 84 3.22 -36.73 -6.26
CA ASN A 84 2.05 -37.21 -5.43
C ASN A 84 2.31 -38.55 -4.64
N SER A 85 1.85 -38.82 -3.39
CA SER A 85 0.89 -38.19 -2.42
C SER A 85 1.06 -38.65 -0.93
N GLU A 86 0.26 -38.08 0.01
CA GLU A 86 -0.30 -38.65 1.29
C GLU A 86 0.61 -38.98 2.52
N HIS A 87 0.41 -38.37 3.72
CA HIS A 87 -0.51 -38.69 4.86
C HIS A 87 0.00 -39.85 5.78
N VAL A 88 -0.17 -39.94 7.12
CA VAL A 88 -1.12 -39.35 8.10
C VAL A 88 -0.67 -39.55 9.59
N HIS A 89 -1.06 -38.67 10.55
CA HIS A 89 -1.25 -38.83 12.04
C HIS A 89 -0.19 -39.51 12.98
N GLN A 90 -0.12 -39.33 14.33
CA GLN A 90 -0.94 -38.67 15.38
C GLN A 90 -0.13 -38.42 16.70
N PHE A 91 -0.68 -37.63 17.65
CA PHE A 91 -0.49 -37.48 19.14
C PHE A 91 0.71 -38.17 19.91
N SER A 92 1.22 -37.68 21.06
CA SER A 92 0.64 -36.85 22.16
C SER A 92 1.71 -36.11 23.02
N ARG A 93 1.28 -35.29 24.00
CA ARG A 93 2.09 -34.56 25.01
C ARG A 93 2.46 -35.43 26.23
N ARG A 94 3.62 -35.15 26.86
CA ARG A 94 3.80 -34.84 28.31
C ARG A 94 5.25 -34.39 28.58
N GLU A 95 5.46 -33.21 29.19
CA GLU A 95 5.80 -32.99 30.62
C GLU A 95 7.15 -33.62 31.00
N LYS A 96 8.22 -32.80 31.07
CA LYS A 96 8.73 -32.07 32.26
C LYS A 96 9.52 -32.98 33.24
N GLU A 97 10.82 -32.72 33.38
CA GLU A 97 11.48 -32.43 34.67
C GLU A 97 12.94 -32.01 34.49
N ASP A 98 13.42 -31.15 35.38
CA ASP A 98 14.80 -30.67 35.46
C ASP A 98 15.74 -31.70 36.10
N LEU A 99 17.05 -31.66 35.80
CA LEU A 99 18.09 -31.80 36.83
C LEU A 99 19.51 -31.46 36.32
N HIS A 100 20.25 -30.72 37.14
CA HIS A 100 21.70 -30.50 37.02
C HIS A 100 22.49 -31.80 37.26
N THR A 101 23.78 -31.82 36.88
CA THR A 101 24.95 -31.89 37.81
C THR A 101 26.16 -32.65 37.20
N TYR A 102 27.27 -31.92 36.98
CA TYR A 102 28.70 -32.33 36.98
C TYR A 102 29.23 -33.49 36.11
N CYS A 103 30.45 -33.29 35.58
CA CYS A 103 31.55 -34.24 35.80
C CYS A 103 32.93 -33.55 35.68
N GLU A 104 33.96 -34.14 36.29
CA GLU A 104 35.32 -33.60 36.46
C GLU A 104 36.34 -34.26 35.51
N ASP A 105 37.36 -33.47 35.14
CA ASP A 105 38.78 -33.76 34.84
C ASP A 105 39.33 -35.13 34.33
N VAL A 106 40.17 -35.01 33.27
CA VAL A 106 41.50 -35.68 33.06
C VAL A 106 41.48 -37.17 32.58
N PRO A 107 42.43 -37.68 31.73
CA PRO A 107 43.80 -37.19 31.46
C PRO A 107 44.26 -37.02 29.99
N SER A 108 45.46 -36.46 29.89
CA SER A 108 46.31 -36.31 28.70
C SER A 108 46.82 -37.62 28.08
N SER A 109 47.02 -37.64 26.76
CA SER A 109 48.01 -38.49 26.08
C SER A 109 48.72 -37.73 24.96
N GLU A 110 50.01 -37.98 24.76
CA GLU A 110 50.84 -37.32 23.74
C GLU A 110 50.69 -37.98 22.37
N GLY A 111 50.70 -37.18 21.30
CA GLY A 111 50.72 -37.64 19.91
C GLY A 111 51.34 -36.56 19.02
N VAL A 112 52.32 -36.94 18.19
CA VAL A 112 53.28 -36.00 17.57
C VAL A 112 53.02 -35.81 16.06
N SER A 113 53.33 -34.60 15.57
CA SER A 113 53.49 -34.15 14.16
C SER A 113 52.24 -33.72 13.35
N PRO A 114 52.39 -32.86 12.31
CA PRO A 114 53.57 -32.07 11.91
C PRO A 114 53.33 -30.54 11.83
N VAL A 115 54.41 -29.75 11.97
CA VAL A 115 54.39 -28.30 11.70
C VAL A 115 54.46 -28.05 10.19
N PHE A 116 53.45 -27.40 9.61
CA PHE A 116 53.55 -26.78 8.30
C PHE A 116 54.04 -25.33 8.42
N ARG A 117 55.22 -25.04 7.87
CA ARG A 117 55.73 -23.67 7.71
C ARG A 117 55.11 -23.03 6.46
N THR A 118 54.31 -21.98 6.64
CA THR A 118 54.03 -21.02 5.56
C THR A 118 54.98 -19.83 5.71
N GLY A 119 55.85 -19.62 4.71
CA GLY A 119 56.88 -18.60 4.76
C GLY A 119 56.35 -17.22 4.41
N PHE A 120 55.93 -16.44 5.41
CA PHE A 120 55.72 -15.00 5.31
C PHE A 120 56.25 -14.30 6.56
N GLU A 121 57.50 -13.82 6.50
CA GLU A 121 58.01 -12.84 7.49
C GLU A 121 57.56 -11.43 7.09
N PRO A 122 56.99 -10.62 8.01
CA PRO A 122 56.69 -9.23 7.73
C PRO A 122 57.97 -8.37 7.72
N PRO A 123 58.16 -7.48 6.72
CA PRO A 123 59.34 -6.62 6.68
C PRO A 123 59.29 -5.56 7.79
N ARG A 124 60.44 -5.25 8.38
CA ARG A 124 60.59 -4.15 9.36
C ARG A 124 60.47 -2.78 8.68
N PRO A 125 59.89 -1.76 9.34
CA PRO A 125 59.66 -0.46 8.73
C PRO A 125 60.88 0.45 8.86
N ASP A 126 61.72 0.53 7.81
CA ASP A 126 62.67 1.64 7.62
C ASP A 126 63.18 1.71 6.16
N SER A 127 62.56 2.56 5.34
CA SER A 127 63.20 3.34 4.25
C SER A 127 62.13 4.15 3.48
N VAL A 128 62.49 5.37 3.08
CA VAL A 128 61.58 6.43 2.63
C VAL A 128 61.47 6.48 1.09
N VAL A 129 60.47 7.23 0.59
CA VAL A 129 60.18 7.63 -0.81
C VAL A 129 59.30 6.62 -1.58
N SER A 130 58.15 6.97 -2.16
CA SER A 130 57.53 8.28 -2.45
C SER A 130 56.06 8.37 -2.01
N THR A 131 55.63 9.58 -1.60
CA THR A 131 54.33 9.87 -0.97
C THR A 131 53.11 9.85 -1.93
N PRO A 132 52.06 9.05 -1.66
CA PRO A 132 50.69 9.42 -2.01
C PRO A 132 50.17 10.47 -1.01
N THR A 133 49.11 11.19 -1.36
CA THR A 133 48.63 12.38 -0.63
C THR A 133 48.04 12.07 0.76
N GLU A 134 48.90 11.99 1.79
CA GLU A 134 48.46 12.12 3.18
C GLU A 134 48.03 13.57 3.45
N ILE A 135 46.75 13.78 3.78
CA ILE A 135 46.28 15.08 4.28
C ILE A 135 46.63 15.19 5.77
N THR A 136 47.87 15.58 6.06
CA THR A 136 48.30 16.00 7.40
C THR A 136 48.07 17.50 7.57
N HIS A 137 46.86 17.88 8.01
CA HIS A 137 46.54 19.28 8.30
C HIS A 137 47.32 19.79 9.53
N THR A 138 48.49 20.39 9.28
CA THR A 138 49.20 21.26 10.23
C THR A 138 49.42 22.62 9.58
N GLY A 139 48.44 23.51 9.72
CA GLY A 139 48.42 24.84 9.11
C GLY A 139 48.54 25.94 10.16
N ILE A 140 49.73 26.54 10.27
CA ILE A 140 50.03 27.62 11.21
C ILE A 140 49.45 28.95 10.70
N CYS A 141 48.76 29.69 11.58
CA CYS A 141 48.52 31.13 11.42
C CYS A 141 49.09 31.87 12.62
N SER A 142 50.32 32.36 12.49
CA SER A 142 50.99 33.20 13.49
C SER A 142 50.83 34.68 13.13
N ASN A 143 50.12 35.44 13.97
CA ASN A 143 50.55 36.74 14.54
C ASN A 143 49.37 37.43 15.25
N GLY A 144 49.46 37.64 16.58
CA GLY A 144 48.49 38.51 17.29
C GLY A 144 48.14 38.15 18.75
N SER A 145 49.11 38.23 19.68
CA SER A 145 48.92 38.44 21.14
C SER A 145 48.00 37.53 21.99
N SER A 146 48.65 36.61 22.72
CA SER A 146 48.53 36.32 24.18
C SER A 146 47.29 35.64 24.84
N SER A 147 47.60 34.66 25.70
CA SER A 147 46.77 33.93 26.70
C SER A 147 45.67 33.00 26.16
N SER A 148 45.44 31.79 26.69
CA SER A 148 46.15 30.99 27.72
C SER A 148 45.91 29.48 27.48
N GLU A 149 46.53 28.61 28.29
CA GLU A 149 46.54 27.14 28.16
C GLU A 149 45.16 26.48 28.07
N ASP A 150 44.99 25.48 27.18
CA ASP A 150 44.08 24.36 27.42
C ASP A 150 44.49 23.11 26.62
N GLY A 151 44.38 21.92 27.24
CA GLY A 151 45.12 20.71 26.83
C GLY A 151 44.39 19.73 25.92
N SER A 152 44.21 20.03 24.63
CA SER A 152 43.60 19.09 23.66
C SER A 152 44.60 18.48 22.67
N GLY A 153 45.18 17.32 23.02
CA GLY A 153 45.99 16.52 22.08
C GLY A 153 45.12 15.73 21.09
N VAL A 154 45.09 16.15 19.82
CA VAL A 154 44.34 15.45 18.75
C VAL A 154 45.24 14.42 18.06
N LEU A 155 44.81 13.15 18.05
CA LEU A 155 45.51 12.06 17.35
C LEU A 155 45.37 12.20 15.81
N PRO A 156 46.40 11.84 15.02
CA PRO A 156 46.38 11.96 13.57
C PRO A 156 45.43 10.94 12.92
N ILE A 157 44.54 11.44 12.06
CA ILE A 157 43.53 10.65 11.33
C ILE A 157 44.22 9.91 10.16
N ARG A 158 44.04 8.58 10.08
CA ARG A 158 44.57 7.71 9.01
C ARG A 158 43.45 7.08 8.18
N GLY A 159 43.39 7.40 6.89
CA GLY A 159 42.42 6.82 5.95
C GLY A 159 42.41 7.48 4.57
N ILE A 160 41.45 7.07 3.73
CA ILE A 160 41.29 7.43 2.32
C ILE A 160 39.85 7.93 2.11
N PHE A 161 39.66 9.05 1.41
CA PHE A 161 38.35 9.53 0.99
C PHE A 161 37.97 9.02 -0.41
N LEU A 162 36.73 8.58 -0.60
CA LEU A 162 36.13 8.11 -1.86
C LEU A 162 34.73 8.70 -2.02
N ASP A 163 34.48 9.48 -3.07
CA ASP A 163 33.16 10.03 -3.46
C ASP A 163 32.30 10.49 -2.25
N SER A 164 32.88 11.35 -1.41
CA SER A 164 32.32 11.92 -0.16
C SER A 164 32.32 11.06 1.12
N ARG A 165 32.91 9.85 1.14
CA ARG A 165 32.99 8.97 2.34
C ARG A 165 34.44 8.65 2.73
N PHE A 166 34.74 8.54 4.03
CA PHE A 166 36.09 8.35 4.60
C PHE A 166 36.31 6.94 5.13
N PHE A 167 37.31 6.22 4.63
CA PHE A 167 37.58 4.80 4.90
C PHE A 167 38.99 4.52 5.42
N GLY A 168 39.19 3.44 6.17
CA GLY A 168 40.51 3.01 6.68
C GLY A 168 40.60 2.97 8.21
N PRO A 169 41.82 2.90 8.78
CA PRO A 169 42.04 2.64 10.22
C PRO A 169 41.39 3.66 11.18
N SER A 170 41.09 4.88 10.72
CA SER A 170 40.37 5.89 11.50
C SER A 170 38.91 6.10 11.07
N HIS A 171 38.36 5.31 10.12
CA HIS A 171 36.91 5.29 9.84
C HIS A 171 36.14 5.01 11.15
N TRP A 172 34.92 5.52 11.32
CA TRP A 172 34.19 5.44 12.58
C TRP A 172 33.99 4.01 13.11
N ILE A 173 33.69 3.05 12.23
CA ILE A 173 33.78 1.59 12.46
C ILE A 173 35.01 1.17 13.28
N ASN A 174 36.20 1.71 12.97
CA ASN A 174 37.45 1.42 13.67
C ASN A 174 37.66 2.37 14.88
N SER A 175 37.32 3.65 14.76
CA SER A 175 37.55 4.66 15.80
C SER A 175 36.61 4.55 17.01
N ALA A 176 35.44 3.90 16.86
CA ALA A 176 34.52 3.62 17.98
C ALA A 176 35.13 2.70 19.05
N VAL A 177 36.27 2.07 18.78
CA VAL A 177 37.04 1.28 19.75
C VAL A 177 37.64 2.15 20.87
N HIS A 178 38.10 3.36 20.57
CA HIS A 178 38.84 4.20 21.54
C HIS A 178 37.95 5.06 22.46
N VAL A 179 36.67 5.21 22.15
CA VAL A 179 35.73 6.03 22.93
C VAL A 179 35.27 5.31 24.23
N SER A 180 35.49 4.00 24.36
CA SER A 180 35.03 3.21 25.52
C SER A 180 36.05 3.03 26.64
N GLU A 181 37.20 3.71 26.60
CA GLU A 181 38.30 3.50 27.57
C GLU A 181 38.46 4.64 28.60
N SER A 182 37.74 5.75 28.46
CA SER A 182 37.65 6.76 29.51
C SER A 182 36.78 6.26 30.67
N ARG A 183 37.43 5.81 31.76
CA ARG A 183 36.78 5.39 33.02
C ARG A 183 35.98 6.54 33.65
N ALA A 184 34.67 6.55 33.42
CA ALA A 184 33.68 7.19 34.27
C ALA A 184 32.37 6.41 34.19
N GLN A 185 31.77 6.05 35.33
CA GLN A 185 30.50 5.28 35.39
C GLN A 185 29.24 6.14 35.16
N GLU A 186 29.41 7.36 34.65
CA GLU A 186 28.30 8.28 34.40
C GLU A 186 28.02 8.44 32.90
N SER A 187 26.80 8.05 32.49
CA SER A 187 26.15 8.43 31.24
C SER A 187 26.77 7.98 29.91
N THR A 188 26.49 6.73 29.53
CA THR A 188 26.44 6.32 28.10
C THR A 188 25.56 7.24 27.24
N HIS A 189 24.56 7.90 27.86
CA HIS A 189 23.72 8.93 27.27
C HIS A 189 24.51 10.15 26.72
N THR A 190 25.55 10.61 27.42
CA THR A 190 26.29 11.83 27.08
C THR A 190 27.30 11.61 25.96
N LEU A 191 27.90 10.41 25.91
CA LEU A 191 28.86 10.03 24.86
C LEU A 191 28.19 9.77 23.51
N LEU A 192 26.98 9.19 23.47
CA LEU A 192 26.23 8.99 22.23
C LEU A 192 25.59 10.28 21.70
N THR A 193 25.07 11.15 22.57
CA THR A 193 24.64 12.50 22.16
C THR A 193 25.82 13.30 21.62
N HIS A 194 26.94 13.40 22.34
CA HIS A 194 28.13 14.09 21.81
C HIS A 194 28.73 13.41 20.56
N GLY A 195 28.54 12.10 20.39
CA GLY A 195 28.86 11.37 19.18
C GLY A 195 28.02 11.87 17.99
N VAL A 196 26.69 11.84 18.12
CA VAL A 196 25.76 12.32 17.08
C VAL A 196 25.90 13.83 16.85
N GLU A 197 26.13 14.64 17.88
CA GLU A 197 26.41 16.09 17.78
C GLU A 197 27.74 16.35 17.05
N ARG A 198 28.79 15.55 17.35
CA ARG A 198 30.06 15.60 16.59
C ARG A 198 29.88 15.12 15.16
N PHE A 199 29.07 14.10 14.90
CA PHE A 199 28.77 13.63 13.55
C PHE A 199 27.98 14.66 12.75
N ARG A 200 26.99 15.31 13.37
CA ARG A 200 26.29 16.45 12.79
C ARG A 200 27.28 17.58 12.51
N LYS A 201 28.22 17.87 13.43
CA LYS A 201 29.35 18.80 13.19
C LYS A 201 30.32 18.33 12.11
N VAL A 202 30.57 17.03 11.90
CA VAL A 202 31.40 16.50 10.79
C VAL A 202 30.67 16.66 9.46
N HIS A 203 29.37 16.37 9.40
CA HIS A 203 28.53 16.61 8.22
C HIS A 203 28.32 18.12 7.96
N THR A 204 28.45 18.96 9.00
CA THR A 204 28.46 20.42 8.89
C THR A 204 29.84 20.95 8.49
N LEU A 205 30.94 20.34 8.95
CA LEU A 205 32.31 20.57 8.47
C LEU A 205 32.42 20.20 6.99
N GLN A 206 31.77 19.12 6.55
CA GLN A 206 31.68 18.72 5.15
C GLN A 206 31.00 19.80 4.29
N ARG A 207 30.04 20.57 4.85
CA ARG A 207 29.45 21.78 4.23
C ARG A 207 30.22 23.09 4.49
N ALA A 208 31.15 23.10 5.44
CA ALA A 208 32.02 24.25 5.73
C ALA A 208 33.26 24.25 4.83
N VAL A 209 33.83 23.08 4.56
CA VAL A 209 34.94 22.87 3.61
C VAL A 209 34.53 23.26 2.17
N GLU A 210 33.24 23.18 1.82
CA GLU A 210 32.71 23.73 0.56
C GLU A 210 32.81 25.27 0.44
N LYS A 211 33.02 25.99 1.56
CA LYS A 211 33.03 27.46 1.63
C LYS A 211 34.42 28.08 1.82
N GLU A 212 35.45 27.28 2.10
CA GLU A 212 36.83 27.79 2.20
C GLU A 212 37.60 27.71 0.86
N PRO A 213 38.71 28.46 0.70
CA PRO A 213 39.42 28.56 -0.59
C PRO A 213 40.01 27.25 -1.14
N GLY A 214 40.04 26.18 -0.35
CA GLY A 214 40.41 24.82 -0.78
C GLY A 214 39.31 24.05 -1.52
N GLY A 215 38.05 24.53 -1.51
CA GLY A 215 36.89 23.84 -2.10
C GLY A 215 36.96 23.59 -3.61
N ASN A 216 37.95 24.13 -4.31
CA ASN A 216 38.20 23.90 -5.73
C ASN A 216 38.57 22.42 -6.02
N LEU A 217 39.35 21.78 -5.13
CA LEU A 217 39.74 20.37 -5.32
C LEU A 217 38.55 19.42 -5.11
N TYR A 218 37.69 19.71 -4.13
CA TYR A 218 36.45 18.94 -3.88
C TYR A 218 35.50 19.00 -5.08
N ARG A 219 35.31 20.20 -5.65
CA ARG A 219 34.49 20.42 -6.84
C ARG A 219 35.06 19.71 -8.07
N GLN A 220 36.37 19.82 -8.29
CA GLN A 220 37.08 19.09 -9.36
C GLN A 220 36.99 17.57 -9.22
N CYS A 221 37.09 17.01 -8.00
CA CYS A 221 36.89 15.57 -7.79
C CYS A 221 35.45 15.13 -8.13
N ARG A 222 34.45 15.92 -7.77
CA ARG A 222 33.04 15.61 -8.10
C ARG A 222 32.79 15.72 -9.61
N GLU A 223 33.28 16.78 -10.24
CA GLU A 223 33.22 16.97 -11.70
C GLU A 223 33.98 15.86 -12.45
N LEU A 224 35.14 15.40 -11.95
CA LEU A 224 35.86 14.25 -12.51
C LEU A 224 35.08 12.93 -12.35
N ALA A 225 34.40 12.72 -11.21
CA ALA A 225 33.56 11.54 -10.99
C ALA A 225 32.31 11.56 -11.91
N GLU A 226 31.61 12.69 -11.99
CA GLU A 226 30.47 12.92 -12.89
C GLU A 226 30.89 12.77 -14.37
N THR A 227 32.06 13.32 -14.76
CA THR A 227 32.60 13.17 -16.12
C THR A 227 32.96 11.72 -16.44
N ARG A 228 33.63 10.99 -15.52
CA ARG A 228 33.94 9.56 -15.72
C ARG A 228 32.68 8.69 -15.77
N ARG A 229 31.65 8.98 -14.96
CA ARG A 229 30.32 8.34 -15.06
C ARG A 229 29.68 8.57 -16.44
N SER A 230 29.85 9.75 -17.04
CA SER A 230 29.32 10.05 -18.39
C SER A 230 30.12 9.43 -19.53
N GLN A 231 31.41 9.12 -19.31
CA GLN A 231 32.32 8.57 -20.33
C GLN A 231 32.31 7.04 -20.39
N ASN A 232 32.09 6.35 -19.26
CA ASN A 232 32.04 4.88 -19.22
C ASN A 232 30.63 4.34 -19.49
N SER A 233 30.28 4.19 -20.77
CA SER A 233 29.20 3.28 -21.16
C SER A 233 29.60 1.84 -20.82
N ILE A 234 29.07 1.27 -19.73
CA ILE A 234 29.31 -0.13 -19.34
C ILE A 234 28.88 -1.02 -20.53
N PRO A 235 29.81 -1.78 -21.16
CA PRO A 235 29.43 -2.66 -22.26
C PRO A 235 28.44 -3.73 -21.77
N GLN A 236 27.49 -4.12 -22.61
CA GLN A 236 26.73 -5.37 -22.39
C GLN A 236 27.69 -6.56 -22.54
N LEU A 237 28.39 -6.84 -21.46
CA LEU A 237 29.47 -7.80 -21.38
C LEU A 237 28.87 -9.20 -21.25
N LEU A 238 28.79 -9.90 -22.38
CA LEU A 238 28.52 -11.33 -22.46
C LEU A 238 29.71 -12.14 -21.91
N VAL A 239 29.98 -11.98 -20.60
CA VAL A 239 30.98 -12.76 -19.87
C VAL A 239 30.51 -14.20 -19.82
N THR A 240 31.24 -15.09 -20.49
CA THR A 240 30.93 -16.53 -20.55
C THR A 240 31.48 -17.32 -19.37
N ASN A 241 32.63 -16.93 -18.77
CA ASN A 241 33.13 -17.48 -17.50
C ASN A 241 33.70 -16.38 -16.59
N LEU A 242 33.57 -16.55 -15.27
CA LEU A 242 34.05 -15.58 -14.27
C LEU A 242 35.57 -15.60 -14.08
N LYS A 243 36.19 -16.79 -14.10
CA LYS A 243 37.65 -16.98 -13.98
C LYS A 243 38.46 -16.08 -14.93
N ASP A 244 37.93 -15.79 -16.13
CA ASP A 244 38.61 -15.06 -17.19
C ASP A 244 38.70 -13.54 -16.88
N LEU A 245 38.00 -13.08 -15.84
CA LEU A 245 38.06 -11.70 -15.31
C LEU A 245 39.08 -11.52 -14.18
N ILE A 246 39.62 -12.60 -13.62
CA ILE A 246 40.51 -12.58 -12.46
C ILE A 246 41.94 -12.18 -12.91
N PRO A 247 42.54 -11.11 -12.35
CA PRO A 247 43.90 -10.68 -12.70
C PRO A 247 44.97 -11.75 -12.38
N PRO A 248 46.17 -11.64 -12.99
CA PRO A 248 47.31 -12.49 -12.64
C PRO A 248 47.57 -12.54 -11.14
N GLN A 249 47.99 -13.71 -10.63
CA GLN A 249 48.16 -14.02 -9.21
C GLN A 249 48.83 -12.90 -8.39
N ALA A 250 49.96 -12.37 -8.84
CA ALA A 250 50.69 -11.30 -8.15
C ALA A 250 49.90 -9.98 -7.97
N ILE A 251 48.89 -9.70 -8.80
CA ILE A 251 47.96 -8.58 -8.64
C ILE A 251 46.82 -9.01 -7.71
N THR A 252 46.22 -10.16 -7.96
CA THR A 252 45.12 -10.73 -7.16
C THR A 252 45.50 -10.84 -5.67
N ASP A 253 46.68 -11.32 -5.34
CA ASP A 253 47.18 -11.43 -3.96
C ASP A 253 47.28 -10.05 -3.27
N GLN A 254 47.73 -9.01 -3.99
CA GLN A 254 47.78 -7.64 -3.46
C GLN A 254 46.38 -7.05 -3.21
N LEU A 255 45.40 -7.41 -4.05
CA LEU A 255 44.01 -6.97 -3.90
C LEU A 255 43.31 -7.72 -2.75
N ILE A 256 43.56 -9.02 -2.59
CA ILE A 256 43.10 -9.80 -1.43
C ILE A 256 43.66 -9.18 -0.13
N GLN A 257 44.96 -8.91 -0.07
CA GLN A 257 45.58 -8.28 1.11
C GLN A 257 45.03 -6.87 1.39
N ALA A 258 44.66 -6.11 0.35
CA ALA A 258 43.98 -4.83 0.54
C ALA A 258 42.59 -5.01 1.19
N TYR A 259 41.80 -5.98 0.73
CA TYR A 259 40.49 -6.32 1.31
C TYR A 259 40.59 -6.83 2.76
N LEU A 260 41.46 -7.81 3.02
CA LEU A 260 41.63 -8.43 4.34
C LEU A 260 41.99 -7.40 5.42
N ARG A 261 42.86 -6.45 5.08
CA ARG A 261 43.27 -5.36 5.95
C ARG A 261 42.16 -4.33 6.22
N THR A 262 41.21 -4.15 5.31
CA THR A 262 40.27 -3.00 5.35
C THR A 262 38.83 -3.35 5.73
N PHE A 263 38.30 -4.49 5.29
CA PHE A 263 36.92 -4.90 5.56
C PHE A 263 36.80 -6.20 6.33
N GLU A 264 37.61 -7.22 6.02
CA GLU A 264 37.49 -8.54 6.67
C GLU A 264 37.81 -8.48 8.18
N SER A 265 38.72 -7.59 8.57
CA SER A 265 39.05 -7.27 9.97
C SER A 265 37.86 -6.74 10.80
N VAL A 266 36.75 -6.38 10.16
CA VAL A 266 35.54 -5.85 10.82
C VAL A 266 34.32 -6.71 10.50
N LEU A 267 34.06 -6.91 9.21
CA LEU A 267 32.80 -7.47 8.70
C LEU A 267 32.79 -9.00 8.64
N ARG A 268 33.93 -9.66 8.88
CA ARG A 268 34.11 -11.11 9.15
C ARG A 268 33.22 -12.02 8.29
N VAL A 269 33.16 -11.74 6.98
CA VAL A 269 32.30 -12.42 6.01
C VAL A 269 32.88 -13.78 5.62
N LEU A 270 34.19 -13.94 5.67
CA LEU A 270 34.93 -15.12 5.23
C LEU A 270 35.59 -15.84 6.41
N HIS A 271 35.98 -17.08 6.17
CA HIS A 271 36.93 -17.79 7.02
C HIS A 271 38.29 -17.74 6.33
N VAL A 272 39.18 -16.84 6.79
CA VAL A 272 40.33 -16.40 6.00
C VAL A 272 41.29 -17.54 5.59
N PRO A 273 41.66 -18.49 6.47
CA PRO A 273 42.52 -19.63 6.10
C PRO A 273 41.92 -20.53 5.03
N LEU A 274 40.60 -20.77 5.06
CA LEU A 274 39.91 -21.60 4.06
C LEU A 274 39.85 -20.87 2.71
N PHE A 275 39.47 -19.60 2.71
CA PHE A 275 39.46 -18.77 1.50
C PHE A 275 40.84 -18.68 0.84
N LEU A 276 41.91 -18.53 1.63
CA LEU A 276 43.28 -18.50 1.10
C LEU A 276 43.75 -19.86 0.59
N HIS A 277 43.34 -20.97 1.21
CA HIS A 277 43.59 -22.32 0.71
C HIS A 277 42.85 -22.57 -0.62
N GLU A 278 41.60 -22.13 -0.75
CA GLU A 278 40.85 -22.18 -2.00
C GLU A 278 41.47 -21.27 -3.09
N CYS A 279 42.03 -20.11 -2.72
CA CYS A 279 42.82 -19.28 -3.64
C CYS A 279 44.05 -20.01 -4.19
N GLN A 280 44.78 -20.76 -3.34
CA GLN A 280 45.91 -21.59 -3.79
C GLN A 280 45.44 -22.70 -4.73
N GLY A 281 44.39 -23.42 -4.36
CA GLY A 281 43.78 -24.47 -5.19
C GLY A 281 43.24 -23.94 -6.53
N PHE A 282 42.74 -22.70 -6.57
CA PHE A 282 42.34 -22.04 -7.82
C PHE A 282 43.53 -21.84 -8.78
N TRP A 283 44.70 -21.42 -8.29
CA TRP A 283 45.88 -21.24 -9.15
C TRP A 283 46.46 -22.57 -9.63
N GLU A 284 46.39 -23.63 -8.81
CA GLU A 284 46.81 -24.98 -9.22
C GLU A 284 45.84 -25.63 -10.22
N ARG A 285 44.52 -25.45 -10.04
CA ARG A 285 43.47 -26.10 -10.84
C ARG A 285 42.29 -25.16 -11.15
N PRO A 286 42.46 -24.12 -11.99
CA PRO A 286 41.42 -23.10 -12.22
C PRO A 286 40.09 -23.68 -12.71
N LEU A 287 40.14 -24.73 -13.53
CA LEU A 287 38.98 -25.43 -14.10
C LEU A 287 38.18 -26.27 -13.09
N ALA A 288 38.75 -26.57 -11.92
CA ALA A 288 38.09 -27.35 -10.85
C ALA A 288 37.46 -26.46 -9.76
N SER A 289 37.64 -25.14 -9.83
CA SER A 289 37.09 -24.20 -8.85
C SER A 289 35.57 -24.01 -9.02
N SER A 290 34.85 -23.86 -7.91
CA SER A 290 33.40 -23.63 -7.94
C SER A 290 33.06 -22.22 -8.45
N GLU A 291 31.92 -22.05 -9.12
CA GLU A 291 31.47 -20.72 -9.56
C GLU A 291 31.19 -19.79 -8.37
N ASP A 292 30.75 -20.33 -7.24
CA ASP A 292 30.48 -19.56 -6.03
C ASP A 292 31.77 -19.05 -5.36
N PHE A 293 32.87 -19.82 -5.40
CA PHE A 293 34.20 -19.34 -5.00
C PHE A 293 34.76 -18.31 -5.99
N GLN A 294 34.58 -18.53 -7.30
CA GLN A 294 34.98 -17.53 -8.32
C GLN A 294 34.25 -16.19 -8.11
N LEU A 295 32.97 -16.22 -7.69
CA LEU A 295 32.23 -15.01 -7.27
C LEU A 295 32.82 -14.37 -6.01
N GLN A 296 33.10 -15.15 -4.96
CA GLN A 296 33.71 -14.62 -3.72
C GLN A 296 35.05 -13.95 -4.01
N LEU A 297 35.94 -14.62 -4.75
CA LEU A 297 37.25 -14.10 -5.13
C LEU A 297 37.13 -12.84 -5.98
N LEU A 298 36.24 -12.82 -6.98
CA LEU A 298 36.01 -11.64 -7.85
C LEU A 298 35.48 -10.43 -7.06
N LEU A 299 34.58 -10.65 -6.10
CA LEU A 299 34.06 -9.58 -5.24
C LEU A 299 35.11 -9.07 -4.23
N VAL A 300 35.89 -9.97 -3.63
CA VAL A 300 37.02 -9.61 -2.74
C VAL A 300 38.02 -8.71 -3.45
N ILE A 301 38.47 -9.07 -4.67
CA ILE A 301 39.41 -8.21 -5.42
C ILE A 301 38.77 -6.91 -5.92
N SER A 302 37.44 -6.89 -6.16
CA SER A 302 36.71 -5.67 -6.52
C SER A 302 36.72 -4.65 -5.38
N ILE A 303 36.47 -5.11 -4.15
CA ILE A 303 36.59 -4.27 -2.96
C ILE A 303 38.05 -3.87 -2.75
N GLY A 304 38.99 -4.83 -2.84
CA GLY A 304 40.42 -4.59 -2.69
C GLY A 304 41.00 -3.54 -3.66
N ALA A 305 40.52 -3.50 -4.91
CA ALA A 305 40.97 -2.55 -5.94
C ALA A 305 40.63 -1.10 -5.59
N LEU A 306 39.48 -0.85 -4.96
CA LEU A 306 39.09 0.48 -4.48
C LEU A 306 40.04 1.02 -3.39
N PHE A 307 40.74 0.12 -2.68
CA PHE A 307 41.64 0.44 -1.57
C PHE A 307 43.11 0.13 -1.85
N SER A 308 43.47 -0.08 -3.12
CA SER A 308 44.86 -0.20 -3.59
C SER A 308 45.21 0.92 -4.60
N PRO A 309 45.62 2.12 -4.13
CA PRO A 309 45.83 3.29 -5.00
C PRO A 309 46.83 3.06 -6.14
N LYS A 310 47.81 2.16 -5.95
CA LYS A 310 48.82 1.81 -6.97
C LYS A 310 48.28 0.96 -8.12
N LEU A 311 47.17 0.24 -7.90
CA LEU A 311 46.56 -0.68 -8.87
C LEU A 311 45.22 -0.16 -9.42
N ARG A 312 44.61 0.83 -8.76
CA ARG A 312 43.28 1.38 -9.07
C ARG A 312 43.11 1.77 -10.55
N ASP A 313 44.07 2.47 -11.15
CA ASP A 313 43.98 2.89 -12.56
C ASP A 313 44.26 1.76 -13.57
N SER A 314 44.68 0.57 -13.09
CA SER A 314 44.94 -0.62 -13.90
C SER A 314 43.90 -1.75 -13.70
N CYS A 315 42.92 -1.54 -12.82
CA CYS A 315 41.82 -2.47 -12.56
C CYS A 315 40.50 -1.87 -13.06
N ASN A 316 39.51 -2.73 -13.32
CA ASN A 316 38.18 -2.29 -13.70
C ASN A 316 37.14 -2.97 -12.81
N GLU A 317 37.08 -2.51 -11.56
CA GLU A 317 36.19 -3.03 -10.53
C GLU A 317 34.71 -2.90 -10.91
N SER A 318 34.37 -1.90 -11.73
CA SER A 318 33.00 -1.72 -12.23
C SER A 318 32.53 -2.89 -13.10
N VAL A 319 33.42 -3.45 -13.91
CA VAL A 319 33.16 -4.64 -14.74
C VAL A 319 33.03 -5.89 -13.87
N TRP A 320 33.87 -6.04 -12.85
CA TRP A 320 33.84 -7.18 -11.94
C TRP A 320 32.57 -7.22 -11.07
N ILE A 321 32.17 -6.06 -10.52
CA ILE A 321 30.91 -5.92 -9.75
C ILE A 321 29.70 -6.24 -10.64
N HIS A 322 29.65 -5.69 -11.86
CA HIS A 322 28.53 -5.95 -12.77
C HIS A 322 28.48 -7.40 -13.27
N ALA A 323 29.63 -8.04 -13.50
CA ALA A 323 29.69 -9.46 -13.85
C ALA A 323 29.20 -10.36 -12.70
N ALA A 324 29.59 -10.05 -11.45
CA ALA A 324 29.12 -10.76 -10.27
C ALA A 324 27.60 -10.57 -10.07
N GLU A 325 27.10 -9.34 -10.17
CA GLU A 325 25.66 -9.02 -10.10
C GLU A 325 24.86 -9.76 -11.17
N SER A 326 25.30 -9.70 -12.44
CA SER A 326 24.64 -10.40 -13.54
C SER A 326 24.58 -11.91 -13.33
N ARG A 327 25.65 -12.52 -12.78
CA ARG A 327 25.71 -13.97 -12.52
C ARG A 327 24.88 -14.42 -11.33
N LEU A 328 24.82 -13.60 -10.28
CA LEU A 328 23.97 -13.82 -9.13
C LEU A 328 22.47 -13.67 -9.48
N LEU A 329 22.12 -12.78 -10.41
CA LEU A 329 20.74 -12.59 -10.90
C LEU A 329 20.32 -13.59 -11.99
N SER A 330 21.25 -14.08 -12.83
CA SER A 330 20.92 -14.97 -13.95
C SER A 330 20.54 -16.40 -13.54
N ASN A 331 20.94 -16.81 -12.35
CA ASN A 331 20.63 -18.13 -11.79
C ASN A 331 19.46 -17.98 -10.81
N GLY A 332 18.34 -18.66 -11.10
CA GLY A 332 17.10 -18.55 -10.33
C GLY A 332 17.27 -18.76 -8.82
N GLY A 333 16.34 -18.20 -8.03
CA GLY A 333 16.49 -17.85 -6.61
C GLY A 333 16.76 -18.96 -5.57
N ASP A 334 17.22 -20.14 -5.98
CA ASP A 334 17.69 -21.20 -5.09
C ASP A 334 19.15 -21.03 -4.65
N ARG A 335 20.01 -20.28 -5.36
CA ARG A 335 21.40 -20.03 -4.89
C ARG A 335 21.49 -19.24 -3.58
N TRP A 336 20.44 -18.53 -3.20
CA TRP A 336 20.35 -17.76 -1.95
C TRP A 336 20.01 -18.63 -0.72
N THR A 337 19.95 -19.96 -0.86
CA THR A 337 19.51 -20.88 0.20
C THR A 337 20.65 -21.46 1.07
N GLY A 338 21.90 -21.10 0.80
CA GLY A 338 23.08 -21.56 1.56
C GLY A 338 23.97 -20.42 2.06
N LEU A 339 24.88 -20.73 2.99
CA LEU A 339 25.78 -19.76 3.63
C LEU A 339 26.66 -19.02 2.60
N THR A 340 27.24 -19.74 1.65
CA THR A 340 28.06 -19.17 0.56
C THR A 340 27.29 -18.18 -0.32
N GLY A 341 25.98 -18.41 -0.52
CA GLY A 341 25.10 -17.48 -1.23
C GLY A 341 24.91 -16.17 -0.48
N VAL A 342 24.74 -16.23 0.85
CA VAL A 342 24.65 -15.04 1.70
C VAL A 342 26.00 -14.32 1.82
N GLN A 343 27.12 -15.05 1.91
CA GLN A 343 28.48 -14.47 1.84
C GLN A 343 28.68 -13.66 0.55
N ASN A 344 28.36 -14.24 -0.60
CA ASN A 344 28.43 -13.56 -1.90
C ASN A 344 27.52 -12.32 -1.95
N PHE A 345 26.32 -12.38 -1.38
CA PHE A 345 25.42 -11.23 -1.32
C PHE A 345 25.97 -10.12 -0.41
N CYS A 346 26.49 -10.45 0.77
CA CYS A 346 27.17 -9.49 1.66
C CYS A 346 28.34 -8.79 0.95
N LEU A 347 29.22 -9.55 0.29
CA LEU A 347 30.35 -9.00 -0.48
C LEU A 347 29.88 -8.09 -1.62
N LEU A 348 28.82 -8.47 -2.36
CA LEU A 348 28.24 -7.61 -3.41
C LEU A 348 27.68 -6.31 -2.84
N MET A 349 26.99 -6.35 -1.69
CA MET A 349 26.48 -5.14 -1.04
C MET A 349 27.61 -4.25 -0.54
N ILE A 350 28.65 -4.80 0.09
CA ILE A 350 29.85 -4.04 0.47
C ILE A 350 30.46 -3.38 -0.78
N ALA A 351 30.69 -4.14 -1.85
CA ALA A 351 31.26 -3.63 -3.10
C ALA A 351 30.42 -2.51 -3.73
N ARG A 352 29.08 -2.62 -3.73
CA ARG A 352 28.18 -1.56 -4.22
C ARG A 352 28.16 -0.33 -3.31
N ILE A 353 28.18 -0.51 -1.99
CA ILE A 353 28.25 0.59 -1.01
C ILE A 353 29.55 1.37 -1.18
N VAL A 354 30.70 0.71 -1.38
CA VAL A 354 32.00 1.39 -1.52
C VAL A 354 32.31 1.88 -2.94
N SER A 355 31.65 1.34 -3.97
CA SER A 355 31.88 1.72 -5.37
C SER A 355 31.28 3.11 -5.69
N PRO A 356 32.07 4.06 -6.23
CA PRO A 356 31.55 5.37 -6.61
C PRO A 356 30.46 5.28 -7.70
N TYR A 357 30.59 4.31 -8.61
CA TYR A 357 29.73 4.17 -9.79
C TYR A 357 28.31 3.61 -9.48
N HIS A 358 28.08 3.02 -8.31
CA HIS A 358 26.81 2.36 -7.93
C HIS A 358 25.96 3.17 -6.94
N SER A 359 26.23 4.48 -6.80
CA SER A 359 25.65 5.37 -5.80
C SER A 359 24.23 5.88 -6.13
N GLY A 360 23.27 4.96 -6.30
CA GLY A 360 21.83 5.25 -6.34
C GLY A 360 21.12 4.64 -5.13
N ALA A 361 20.66 5.49 -4.20
CA ALA A 361 20.10 5.06 -2.91
C ALA A 361 18.94 4.05 -3.05
N ASP A 362 18.01 4.31 -3.98
CA ASP A 362 16.80 3.49 -4.19
C ASP A 362 17.12 2.05 -4.64
N LEU A 363 18.12 1.89 -5.52
CA LEU A 363 18.57 0.59 -6.03
C LEU A 363 19.37 -0.21 -4.98
N VAL A 364 20.03 0.47 -4.05
CA VAL A 364 20.72 -0.18 -2.92
C VAL A 364 19.71 -0.63 -1.87
N GLY A 365 18.70 0.17 -1.55
CA GLY A 365 17.66 -0.18 -0.56
C GLY A 365 16.92 -1.48 -0.89
N LEU A 366 16.43 -1.61 -2.14
CA LEU A 366 15.79 -2.85 -2.62
C LEU A 366 16.72 -4.07 -2.50
N SER A 367 18.02 -3.88 -2.68
CA SER A 367 19.01 -4.96 -2.59
C SER A 367 19.32 -5.36 -1.14
N VAL A 368 19.33 -4.41 -0.21
CA VAL A 368 19.51 -4.66 1.23
C VAL A 368 18.31 -5.40 1.83
N GLU A 369 17.08 -5.07 1.43
CA GLU A 369 15.90 -5.87 1.79
C GLU A 369 15.99 -7.32 1.27
N SER A 370 16.45 -7.51 0.03
CA SER A 370 16.63 -8.84 -0.56
C SER A 370 17.70 -9.67 0.18
N LEU A 371 18.83 -9.06 0.56
CA LEU A 371 19.84 -9.68 1.42
C LEU A 371 19.24 -10.11 2.76
N MET A 372 18.46 -9.23 3.40
CA MET A 372 17.83 -9.51 4.69
C MET A 372 16.86 -10.71 4.61
N ARG A 373 15.97 -10.72 3.62
CA ARG A 373 15.02 -11.82 3.41
C ARG A 373 15.73 -13.15 3.09
N ALA A 374 16.84 -13.12 2.34
CA ALA A 374 17.66 -14.31 2.08
C ALA A 374 18.31 -14.87 3.37
N ALA A 375 18.94 -14.00 4.16
CA ALA A 375 19.54 -14.35 5.44
C ALA A 375 18.51 -14.92 6.45
N MET A 376 17.30 -14.32 6.50
CA MET A 376 16.22 -14.82 7.35
C MET A 376 15.70 -16.18 6.85
N ARG A 377 15.53 -16.38 5.53
CA ARG A 377 15.04 -17.64 4.92
C ARG A 377 15.92 -18.85 5.26
N ILE A 378 17.23 -18.66 5.38
CA ILE A 378 18.16 -19.75 5.78
C ILE A 378 18.32 -19.88 7.31
N GLY A 379 17.62 -19.06 8.09
CA GLY A 379 17.64 -19.10 9.56
C GLY A 379 18.89 -18.48 10.20
N LEU A 380 19.45 -17.39 9.66
CA LEU A 380 20.55 -16.65 10.32
C LEU A 380 20.06 -15.81 11.53
N HIS A 381 18.78 -15.44 11.54
CA HIS A 381 18.11 -14.68 12.60
C HIS A 381 17.70 -15.52 13.83
N ILE A 382 18.02 -16.82 13.82
CA ILE A 382 17.69 -17.80 14.85
C ILE A 382 19.01 -18.37 15.39
N SER A 383 19.09 -18.50 16.72
CA SER A 383 20.27 -18.98 17.41
C SER A 383 20.67 -20.36 16.88
N PRO A 384 21.95 -20.60 16.52
CA PRO A 384 22.39 -21.90 16.02
C PRO A 384 22.08 -23.08 16.95
N LYS A 385 21.89 -22.81 18.26
CA LYS A 385 21.48 -23.79 19.28
C LYS A 385 20.03 -24.30 19.12
N MET A 386 19.18 -23.53 18.43
CA MET A 386 17.76 -23.84 18.18
C MET A 386 17.55 -24.52 16.83
N LEU A 387 18.63 -24.81 16.09
CA LEU A 387 18.63 -25.44 14.79
C LEU A 387 19.24 -26.87 14.89
N PRO A 388 19.02 -27.74 13.88
CA PRO A 388 19.59 -29.11 13.89
C PRO A 388 21.11 -29.13 14.04
N HIS A 389 21.66 -30.24 14.56
CA HIS A 389 23.09 -30.42 14.81
C HIS A 389 23.95 -29.98 13.60
N MET A 390 24.87 -29.04 13.85
CA MET A 390 25.77 -28.43 12.88
C MET A 390 27.13 -28.16 13.52
N SER A 391 28.20 -28.14 12.72
CA SER A 391 29.58 -27.98 13.21
C SER A 391 29.81 -26.64 13.90
N PHE A 392 30.85 -26.53 14.75
CA PHE A 392 31.19 -25.26 15.40
C PHE A 392 31.50 -24.16 14.38
N TYR A 393 32.18 -24.54 13.28
CA TYR A 393 32.43 -23.68 12.13
C TYR A 393 31.14 -23.09 11.53
N GLU A 394 30.12 -23.92 11.29
CA GLU A 394 28.83 -23.44 10.77
C GLU A 394 28.11 -22.53 11.77
N GLN A 395 28.14 -22.85 13.06
CA GLN A 395 27.51 -22.00 14.09
C GLN A 395 28.16 -20.61 14.13
N GLU A 396 29.49 -20.55 14.17
CA GLU A 396 30.24 -19.29 14.26
C GLU A 396 30.17 -18.48 12.96
N LEU A 397 30.23 -19.13 11.79
CA LEU A 397 30.06 -18.45 10.50
C LEU A 397 28.64 -17.88 10.35
N ARG A 398 27.60 -18.61 10.80
CA ARG A 398 26.21 -18.11 10.84
C ARG A 398 26.08 -16.88 11.74
N ARG A 399 26.71 -16.91 12.92
CA ARG A 399 26.73 -15.74 13.84
C ARG A 399 27.35 -14.52 13.17
N ARG A 400 28.51 -14.69 12.52
CA ARG A 400 29.23 -13.61 11.83
C ARG A 400 28.41 -13.01 10.70
N LEU A 401 27.88 -13.84 9.81
CA LEU A 401 27.10 -13.38 8.66
C LEU A 401 25.85 -12.60 9.06
N TRP A 402 25.14 -13.02 10.12
CA TRP A 402 24.01 -12.23 10.61
C TRP A 402 24.47 -10.87 11.16
N SER A 403 25.59 -10.84 11.90
CA SER A 403 26.18 -9.58 12.37
C SER A 403 26.52 -8.64 11.20
N THR A 404 27.08 -9.17 10.10
CA THR A 404 27.36 -8.40 8.88
C THR A 404 26.09 -7.87 8.22
N VAL A 405 25.04 -8.70 8.11
CA VAL A 405 23.75 -8.32 7.51
C VAL A 405 23.07 -7.20 8.32
N LEU A 406 23.13 -7.27 9.65
CA LEU A 406 22.66 -6.21 10.53
C LEU A 406 23.47 -4.92 10.37
N GLU A 407 24.81 -5.00 10.28
CA GLU A 407 25.68 -3.83 10.07
C GLU A 407 25.39 -3.14 8.73
N ILE A 408 25.23 -3.91 7.64
CA ILE A 408 24.86 -3.39 6.32
C ILE A 408 23.48 -2.72 6.35
N SER A 409 22.50 -3.32 7.04
CA SER A 409 21.16 -2.75 7.18
C SER A 409 21.15 -1.48 8.03
N LEU A 410 21.92 -1.45 9.11
CA LEU A 410 22.09 -0.28 9.97
C LEU A 410 22.78 0.86 9.21
N GLN A 411 23.87 0.58 8.49
CA GLN A 411 24.57 1.57 7.66
C GLN A 411 23.65 2.17 6.60
N PHE A 412 22.88 1.34 5.88
CA PHE A 412 21.90 1.83 4.91
C PHE A 412 20.85 2.73 5.58
N SER A 413 20.29 2.29 6.72
CA SER A 413 19.29 3.04 7.47
C SER A 413 19.81 4.42 7.90
N ILE A 414 21.07 4.50 8.35
CA ILE A 414 21.75 5.75 8.67
C ILE A 414 21.96 6.63 7.43
N GLU A 415 22.39 6.07 6.30
CA GLU A 415 22.63 6.82 5.05
C GLU A 415 21.35 7.43 4.45
N VAL A 416 20.19 6.77 4.58
CA VAL A 416 18.90 7.27 4.06
C VAL A 416 17.99 7.92 5.11
N GLY A 417 18.39 7.93 6.38
CA GLY A 417 17.59 8.47 7.49
C GLY A 417 16.36 7.63 7.87
N ALA A 418 16.39 6.33 7.58
CA ALA A 418 15.33 5.36 7.90
C ALA A 418 15.61 4.62 9.23
N VAL A 419 14.63 3.84 9.68
CA VAL A 419 14.74 2.94 10.84
C VAL A 419 15.23 1.56 10.36
N PRO A 420 16.11 0.86 11.09
CA PRO A 420 16.52 -0.51 10.78
C PRO A 420 15.33 -1.46 10.58
N LEU A 421 15.44 -2.34 9.59
CA LEU A 421 14.33 -3.09 9.00
C LEU A 421 13.73 -4.23 9.86
N ILE A 422 14.20 -4.45 11.10
CA ILE A 422 13.77 -5.57 11.94
C ILE A 422 13.40 -5.11 13.35
N PRO A 423 12.22 -5.51 13.88
CA PRO A 423 11.91 -5.43 15.31
C PRO A 423 12.80 -6.38 16.10
N MET A 424 13.50 -5.88 17.13
CA MET A 424 14.39 -6.70 17.97
C MET A 424 13.66 -7.86 18.69
N ASP A 425 12.32 -7.78 18.80
CA ASP A 425 11.48 -8.79 19.45
C ASP A 425 11.25 -10.05 18.57
N SER A 426 11.62 -10.01 17.28
CA SER A 426 11.46 -11.13 16.32
C SER A 426 12.77 -11.84 15.97
N VAL A 427 13.83 -11.67 16.77
CA VAL A 427 15.17 -12.20 16.52
C VAL A 427 15.72 -12.83 17.79
N ASP A 428 16.06 -14.11 17.73
CA ASP A 428 16.75 -14.85 18.79
C ASP A 428 18.18 -15.11 18.32
N PHE A 429 19.11 -14.22 18.65
CA PHE A 429 20.46 -14.19 18.06
C PHE A 429 21.58 -14.03 19.11
N GLU A 430 22.65 -14.80 18.94
CA GLU A 430 23.86 -14.71 19.75
C GLU A 430 24.99 -14.00 18.98
N PRO A 431 25.71 -13.05 19.59
CA PRO A 431 26.85 -12.40 18.93
C PRO A 431 27.95 -13.41 18.58
N PRO A 432 28.64 -13.25 17.44
CA PRO A 432 29.92 -13.89 17.13
C PRO A 432 30.86 -14.02 18.34
N LEU A 433 31.48 -15.19 18.47
CA LEU A 433 32.45 -15.48 19.53
C LEU A 433 33.83 -14.86 19.26
N ASN A 434 34.07 -14.37 18.03
CA ASN A 434 35.30 -13.72 17.59
C ASN A 434 36.57 -14.54 17.86
N VAL A 435 36.45 -15.87 17.82
CA VAL A 435 37.59 -16.79 17.83
C VAL A 435 38.47 -16.55 16.58
N PRO A 436 39.81 -16.60 16.71
CA PRO A 436 40.72 -16.55 15.56
C PRO A 436 40.38 -17.64 14.54
N ASP A 437 40.50 -17.35 13.25
CA ASP A 437 40.17 -18.34 12.21
C ASP A 437 41.19 -19.48 12.14
N GLU A 438 42.36 -19.28 12.74
CA GLU A 438 43.40 -20.29 12.91
C GLU A 438 43.07 -21.30 14.03
N SER A 439 42.04 -21.06 14.85
CA SER A 439 41.69 -21.90 16.00
C SER A 439 40.50 -22.84 15.78
N PHE A 440 39.91 -22.89 14.57
CA PHE A 440 38.85 -23.83 14.22
C PHE A 440 38.78 -24.08 12.70
N ASP A 441 38.16 -25.18 12.31
CA ASP A 441 37.98 -25.61 10.92
C ASP A 441 36.61 -26.29 10.72
N GLN A 442 36.33 -26.75 9.50
CA GLN A 442 35.09 -27.44 9.13
C GLN A 442 34.82 -28.74 9.93
N ASN A 443 35.84 -29.33 10.55
CA ASN A 443 35.74 -30.57 11.33
C ASN A 443 35.62 -30.33 12.84
N THR A 444 35.63 -29.06 13.27
CA THR A 444 35.62 -28.70 14.69
C THR A 444 34.20 -28.88 15.28
N GLU A 445 34.03 -29.82 16.21
CA GLU A 445 32.74 -30.11 16.84
C GLU A 445 32.44 -29.27 18.09
N THR A 446 33.47 -28.86 18.85
CA THR A 446 33.33 -28.12 20.11
C THR A 446 34.28 -26.93 20.20
N ALA A 447 33.82 -25.85 20.84
CA ALA A 447 34.58 -24.62 20.99
C ALA A 447 35.75 -24.80 21.98
N CYS A 448 36.97 -24.45 21.58
CA CYS A 448 38.05 -24.19 22.54
C CYS A 448 37.65 -23.00 23.44
N ARG A 449 37.85 -23.11 24.76
CA ARG A 449 37.59 -22.04 25.72
C ARG A 449 38.58 -20.88 25.54
N TYR A 450 38.30 -19.98 24.61
CA TYR A 450 39.06 -18.76 24.42
C TYR A 450 38.42 -17.62 25.22
N HIS A 451 39.15 -17.05 26.18
CA HIS A 451 38.79 -15.76 26.78
C HIS A 451 39.48 -14.66 25.98
N CYS A 452 38.77 -14.06 25.03
CA CYS A 452 39.23 -12.84 24.38
C CYS A 452 38.96 -11.65 25.29
N GLU A 453 39.97 -11.18 26.02
CA GLU A 453 39.85 -10.02 26.93
C GLU A 453 39.65 -8.68 26.19
N ASN A 454 39.65 -8.63 24.85
CA ASN A 454 39.76 -7.35 24.14
C ASN A 454 39.06 -7.23 22.77
N ASP A 455 38.01 -8.00 22.46
CA ASP A 455 37.23 -7.76 21.25
C ASP A 455 35.89 -7.06 21.49
N LYS A 456 35.96 -5.73 21.40
CA LYS A 456 34.83 -4.82 21.61
C LYS A 456 34.00 -4.61 20.34
N SER A 457 34.20 -5.32 19.23
CA SER A 457 33.52 -5.05 17.95
C SER A 457 32.05 -5.50 17.97
N THR A 458 31.82 -6.79 18.13
CA THR A 458 30.49 -7.43 18.07
C THR A 458 29.57 -6.97 19.21
N PHE A 459 30.13 -6.74 20.40
CA PHE A 459 29.40 -6.19 21.54
C PHE A 459 28.90 -4.75 21.31
N LYS A 460 29.50 -3.99 20.37
CA LYS A 460 29.03 -2.64 20.01
C LYS A 460 27.79 -2.64 19.13
N ILE A 461 27.63 -3.59 18.21
CA ILE A 461 26.36 -3.74 17.45
C ILE A 461 25.24 -4.07 18.44
N PHE A 462 25.50 -4.97 19.39
CA PHE A 462 24.57 -5.27 20.47
C PHE A 462 24.25 -4.04 21.34
N CYS A 463 25.25 -3.23 21.71
CA CYS A 463 25.02 -1.97 22.42
C CYS A 463 24.30 -0.91 21.57
N CYS A 464 24.56 -0.79 20.26
CA CYS A 464 23.87 0.17 19.38
C CYS A 464 22.43 -0.27 19.08
N LEU A 465 22.18 -1.55 18.81
CA LEU A 465 20.83 -2.08 18.59
C LEU A 465 20.02 -2.13 19.89
N ARG A 466 20.62 -2.51 21.03
CA ARG A 466 20.00 -2.28 22.35
C ARG A 466 19.94 -0.81 22.71
N SER A 467 20.76 0.09 22.14
CA SER A 467 20.56 1.54 22.31
C SER A 467 19.41 2.03 21.48
N THR A 468 19.18 1.55 20.26
CA THR A 468 17.97 1.87 19.48
C THR A 468 16.71 1.24 20.11
N ASP A 469 16.82 0.07 20.75
CA ASP A 469 15.71 -0.54 21.50
C ASP A 469 15.55 0.07 22.93
N PHE A 470 16.63 0.62 23.51
CA PHE A 470 16.59 1.48 24.69
C PHE A 470 16.10 2.88 24.31
N PHE A 471 16.29 3.40 23.10
CA PHE A 471 15.53 4.53 22.56
C PHE A 471 14.08 4.07 22.31
N ARG A 472 13.80 2.85 21.85
CA ARG A 472 12.42 2.33 21.75
C ARG A 472 11.73 2.17 23.13
N LYS A 473 12.48 2.03 24.23
CA LYS A 473 11.98 1.92 25.62
C LYS A 473 12.19 3.18 26.49
N THR A 474 13.06 4.12 26.09
CA THR A 474 13.39 5.37 26.79
C THR A 474 13.35 6.63 25.93
N SER A 475 13.31 6.59 24.60
CA SER A 475 12.66 7.68 23.83
C SER A 475 11.14 7.65 24.07
N LYS A 476 10.57 6.44 24.26
CA LYS A 476 9.25 6.24 24.91
C LYS A 476 9.16 6.74 26.36
N ARG A 477 10.25 7.23 27.00
CA ARG A 477 10.26 7.60 28.43
C ARG A 477 11.11 8.82 28.86
N SER A 478 11.89 9.45 27.97
CA SER A 478 12.89 10.49 28.32
C SER A 478 13.31 11.43 27.18
N THR A 479 12.74 11.33 25.98
CA THR A 479 12.77 12.43 24.97
C THR A 479 11.36 12.86 24.59
N MET A 480 10.55 13.19 25.60
CA MET A 480 9.43 14.14 25.53
C MET A 480 9.21 14.72 26.94
N GLU A 481 10.20 15.51 27.39
CA GLU A 481 9.93 16.70 28.21
C GLU A 481 9.83 17.97 27.33
N GLU A 482 9.43 17.80 26.06
CA GLU A 482 8.34 18.66 25.60
C GLU A 482 7.17 18.41 26.55
N ILE A 483 6.62 19.48 27.13
CA ILE A 483 5.48 19.39 28.05
C ILE A 483 4.33 18.73 27.29
N ARG A 484 4.12 17.41 27.51
CA ARG A 484 2.96 16.67 27.00
C ARG A 484 1.74 17.19 27.73
N THR A 485 1.19 18.31 27.28
CA THR A 485 -0.13 18.78 27.67
C THR A 485 -1.13 17.71 27.26
N ILE A 486 -1.58 16.92 28.22
CA ILE A 486 -2.70 16.01 28.03
C ILE A 486 -3.96 16.87 28.03
N GLU A 487 -4.60 16.96 26.88
CA GLU A 487 -5.91 17.57 26.76
C GLU A 487 -6.96 16.51 27.13
N ILE A 488 -7.68 16.71 28.24
CA ILE A 488 -8.75 15.80 28.65
C ILE A 488 -10.06 16.38 28.12
N LEU A 489 -10.71 15.68 27.20
CA LEU A 489 -12.00 16.13 26.67
C LEU A 489 -13.10 16.03 27.74
N PRO A 490 -14.12 16.91 27.71
CA PRO A 490 -15.24 16.84 28.66
C PRO A 490 -15.94 15.48 28.62
N LYS A 491 -16.42 14.99 29.77
CA LYS A 491 -17.08 13.68 29.88
C LYS A 491 -18.17 13.50 28.81
N GLY A 492 -18.10 12.38 28.10
CA GLY A 492 -19.03 12.01 27.03
C GLY A 492 -18.67 12.57 25.65
N THR A 493 -17.74 13.51 25.52
CA THR A 493 -17.32 14.04 24.21
C THR A 493 -16.66 12.95 23.37
N ILE A 494 -17.02 12.85 22.09
CA ILE A 494 -16.47 11.85 21.16
C ILE A 494 -15.40 12.52 20.28
N LEU A 495 -14.26 11.85 20.09
CA LEU A 495 -13.19 12.33 19.21
C LEU A 495 -13.30 11.66 17.83
N ILE A 496 -13.37 12.46 16.76
CA ILE A 496 -13.46 12.00 15.38
C ILE A 496 -12.15 12.34 14.67
N SER A 497 -11.45 11.32 14.18
CA SER A 497 -10.23 11.46 13.38
C SER A 497 -10.58 11.43 11.89
N GLY A 498 -10.38 12.55 11.19
CA GLY A 498 -10.64 12.69 9.75
C GLY A 498 -11.85 13.57 9.45
N GLY A 499 -11.62 14.65 8.70
CA GLY A 499 -12.61 15.63 8.22
C GLY A 499 -13.00 15.44 6.76
N GLY A 500 -13.00 14.20 6.27
CA GLY A 500 -13.69 13.83 5.03
C GLY A 500 -15.21 13.72 5.25
N PRO A 501 -16.00 13.44 4.18
CA PRO A 501 -17.46 13.41 4.26
C PRO A 501 -18.03 12.53 5.39
N VAL A 502 -17.41 11.37 5.65
CA VAL A 502 -17.81 10.42 6.71
C VAL A 502 -17.69 11.03 8.10
N GLY A 503 -16.52 11.62 8.43
CA GLY A 503 -16.29 12.20 9.76
C GLY A 503 -17.10 13.47 10.00
N LEU A 504 -17.27 14.30 8.97
CA LEU A 504 -18.11 15.50 9.04
C LEU A 504 -19.59 15.14 9.24
N VAL A 505 -20.11 14.15 8.51
CA VAL A 505 -21.48 13.67 8.73
C VAL A 505 -21.63 13.03 10.11
N LEU A 506 -20.68 12.22 10.57
CA LEU A 506 -20.71 11.67 11.93
C LEU A 506 -20.80 12.77 12.99
N ALA A 507 -20.03 13.86 12.84
CA ALA A 507 -20.10 15.00 13.75
C ALA A 507 -21.50 15.66 13.76
N LEU A 508 -22.12 15.83 12.58
CA LEU A 508 -23.48 16.36 12.44
C LEU A 508 -24.55 15.41 12.99
N VAL A 509 -24.40 14.09 12.83
CA VAL A 509 -25.30 13.05 13.38
C VAL A 509 -25.25 13.08 14.91
N LEU A 510 -24.04 13.14 15.48
CA LEU A 510 -23.87 13.28 16.92
C LEU A 510 -24.52 14.57 17.42
N ALA A 511 -24.29 15.70 16.75
CA ALA A 511 -24.91 16.97 17.12
C ALA A 511 -26.45 16.96 16.97
N HIS A 512 -26.99 16.26 15.96
CA HIS A 512 -28.44 16.04 15.80
C HIS A 512 -29.03 15.30 17.00
N HIS A 513 -28.34 14.28 17.52
CA HIS A 513 -28.69 13.60 18.77
C HIS A 513 -28.19 14.33 20.04
N GLY A 514 -27.86 15.63 19.96
CA GLY A 514 -27.46 16.45 21.11
C GLY A 514 -26.09 16.14 21.71
N GLN A 515 -25.27 15.32 21.04
CA GLN A 515 -24.00 14.82 21.52
C GLN A 515 -22.82 15.68 21.04
N ARG A 516 -21.93 16.07 21.98
CA ARG A 516 -20.71 16.81 21.67
C ARG A 516 -19.63 15.95 21.02
N SER A 517 -18.92 16.53 20.06
CA SER A 517 -17.75 15.92 19.43
C SER A 517 -16.60 16.92 19.18
N VAL A 518 -15.38 16.40 19.11
CA VAL A 518 -14.19 17.09 18.58
C VAL A 518 -13.82 16.40 17.28
N LEU A 519 -13.67 17.14 16.19
CA LEU A 519 -13.25 16.62 14.90
C LEU A 519 -11.85 17.16 14.55
N ILE A 520 -10.89 16.27 14.35
CA ILE A 520 -9.51 16.61 13.98
C ILE A 520 -9.24 16.18 12.53
N GLU A 521 -8.68 17.08 11.72
CA GLU A 521 -8.39 16.84 10.31
C GLU A 521 -7.01 17.39 9.95
N GLN A 522 -6.20 16.58 9.27
CA GLN A 522 -4.81 16.89 8.98
C GLN A 522 -4.60 17.97 7.91
N ASN A 523 -5.60 18.20 7.05
CA ASN A 523 -5.58 19.19 5.97
C ASN A 523 -6.29 20.47 6.42
N ILE A 524 -5.64 21.61 6.23
CA ILE A 524 -6.24 22.92 6.53
C ILE A 524 -7.43 23.19 5.59
N GLU A 525 -7.26 22.92 4.30
CA GLU A 525 -8.29 23.14 3.28
C GLU A 525 -9.09 21.86 2.97
N ALA A 526 -10.23 22.05 2.31
CA ALA A 526 -11.05 20.99 1.72
C ALA A 526 -10.53 20.51 0.36
N THR A 527 -11.01 19.33 -0.09
CA THR A 527 -10.69 18.83 -1.44
C THR A 527 -11.11 19.82 -2.52
N ARG A 528 -10.17 20.26 -3.37
CA ARG A 528 -10.43 21.25 -4.44
C ARG A 528 -10.99 20.62 -5.72
N TYR A 529 -10.75 19.32 -5.94
CA TYR A 529 -11.17 18.56 -7.13
C TYR A 529 -12.18 17.45 -6.78
N PRO A 530 -13.07 17.09 -7.72
CA PRO A 530 -14.12 16.11 -7.50
C PRO A 530 -13.57 14.68 -7.42
N LYS A 531 -13.98 13.93 -6.39
CA LYS A 531 -13.69 12.49 -6.24
C LYS A 531 -14.96 11.69 -6.57
N MET A 532 -15.80 11.41 -5.59
CA MET A 532 -17.16 10.91 -5.79
C MET A 532 -18.16 12.07 -5.94
N HIS A 533 -19.24 11.83 -6.68
CA HIS A 533 -20.34 12.78 -6.85
C HIS A 533 -21.73 12.15 -6.70
N LEU A 534 -21.90 10.83 -6.78
CA LEU A 534 -23.21 10.20 -6.61
C LEU A 534 -23.55 10.12 -5.12
N VAL A 535 -24.67 10.71 -4.74
CA VAL A 535 -25.34 10.45 -3.46
C VAL A 535 -26.58 9.61 -3.78
N ILE A 536 -26.56 8.34 -3.35
CA ILE A 536 -27.64 7.39 -3.65
C ILE A 536 -28.92 7.75 -2.90
N ALA A 537 -30.05 7.16 -3.32
CA ALA A 537 -31.35 7.45 -2.74
C ALA A 537 -31.36 7.25 -1.21
N ARG A 538 -30.84 6.12 -0.72
CA ARG A 538 -30.75 5.82 0.72
C ARG A 538 -29.94 6.86 1.51
N THR A 539 -28.89 7.43 0.93
CA THR A 539 -28.07 8.44 1.59
C THR A 539 -28.75 9.81 1.59
N MET A 540 -29.58 10.13 0.59
CA MET A 540 -30.45 11.31 0.66
C MET A 540 -31.54 11.16 1.74
N GLU A 541 -32.06 9.96 2.00
CA GLU A 541 -32.94 9.71 3.17
C GLU A 541 -32.23 9.99 4.50
N ILE A 542 -30.97 9.58 4.62
CA ILE A 542 -30.13 9.87 5.80
C ILE A 542 -29.97 11.39 5.99
N PHE A 543 -29.74 12.15 4.92
CA PHE A 543 -29.69 13.62 5.00
C PHE A 543 -31.06 14.27 5.26
N ARG A 544 -32.17 13.57 4.99
CA ARG A 544 -33.54 14.08 5.23
C ARG A 544 -33.90 14.07 6.72
N GLN A 545 -33.42 13.08 7.49
CA GLN A 545 -33.71 12.94 8.92
C GLN A 545 -33.26 14.15 9.77
N PRO A 546 -32.02 14.68 9.66
CA PRO A 546 -31.61 15.93 10.32
C PRO A 546 -32.05 17.20 9.56
N GLY A 547 -32.88 17.08 8.51
CA GLY A 547 -33.48 18.21 7.80
C GLY A 547 -32.58 18.93 6.79
N ILE A 548 -31.44 18.34 6.37
CA ILE A 548 -30.45 19.02 5.51
C ILE A 548 -30.42 18.56 4.05
N ALA A 549 -31.27 17.59 3.66
CA ALA A 549 -31.36 17.07 2.30
C ALA A 549 -31.67 18.14 1.24
N ASP A 550 -32.66 19.01 1.48
CA ASP A 550 -33.08 20.03 0.50
C ASP A 550 -31.99 21.08 0.27
N GLU A 551 -31.30 21.49 1.34
CA GLU A 551 -30.16 22.41 1.23
C GLU A 551 -28.99 21.75 0.49
N LEU A 552 -28.62 20.52 0.86
CA LEU A 552 -27.57 19.76 0.18
C LEU A 552 -27.87 19.60 -1.32
N ARG A 553 -29.12 19.29 -1.67
CA ARG A 553 -29.59 19.16 -3.06
C ARG A 553 -29.42 20.47 -3.82
N SER A 554 -29.69 21.62 -3.19
CA SER A 554 -29.48 22.96 -3.79
C SER A 554 -28.01 23.31 -4.08
N LYS A 555 -27.04 22.62 -3.46
CA LYS A 555 -25.60 22.79 -3.76
C LYS A 555 -25.14 21.91 -4.95
N GLY A 556 -25.90 20.87 -5.29
CA GLY A 556 -25.53 19.89 -6.29
C GLY A 556 -25.70 20.36 -7.75
N VAL A 557 -25.61 19.39 -8.65
CA VAL A 557 -26.00 19.52 -10.05
C VAL A 557 -27.52 19.77 -10.14
N ALA A 558 -27.95 20.57 -11.13
CA ALA A 558 -29.36 20.95 -11.29
C ALA A 558 -30.28 19.73 -11.47
N GLU A 559 -31.51 19.83 -10.96
CA GLU A 559 -32.43 18.69 -10.85
C GLU A 559 -32.97 18.17 -12.20
N ASP A 560 -32.91 18.99 -13.25
CA ASP A 560 -33.28 18.64 -14.63
C ASP A 560 -32.13 17.96 -15.40
N GLU A 561 -30.89 18.00 -14.90
CA GLU A 561 -29.75 17.37 -15.57
C GLU A 561 -29.95 15.85 -15.64
N PRO A 562 -29.80 15.24 -16.82
CA PRO A 562 -30.02 13.81 -16.99
C PRO A 562 -28.93 12.99 -16.28
N PHE A 563 -29.31 11.81 -15.81
CA PHE A 563 -28.38 10.77 -15.37
C PHE A 563 -27.99 9.82 -16.51
N THR A 564 -28.27 10.18 -17.77
CA THR A 564 -27.93 9.42 -18.98
C THR A 564 -26.47 8.95 -18.97
N VAL A 565 -26.29 7.63 -19.02
CA VAL A 565 -24.99 6.97 -19.19
C VAL A 565 -24.89 6.50 -20.64
N ARG A 566 -23.89 6.98 -21.37
CA ARG A 566 -23.70 6.73 -22.80
C ARG A 566 -22.51 5.80 -23.05
N PHE A 567 -22.61 5.01 -24.11
CA PHE A 567 -21.51 4.25 -24.68
C PHE A 567 -21.24 4.76 -26.09
N SER A 568 -19.99 5.07 -26.41
CA SER A 568 -19.62 5.71 -27.67
C SER A 568 -18.33 5.14 -28.24
N SER A 569 -18.27 4.95 -29.55
CA SER A 569 -17.04 4.66 -30.29
C SER A 569 -16.06 5.85 -30.28
N GLY A 570 -16.49 7.02 -29.81
CA GLY A 570 -15.72 8.26 -29.74
C GLY A 570 -16.58 9.45 -30.18
N PHE A 571 -16.35 10.66 -29.66
CA PHE A 571 -17.16 11.82 -30.04
C PHE A 571 -16.99 12.27 -31.50
N GLY A 572 -16.01 11.72 -32.23
CA GLY A 572 -15.92 11.88 -33.68
C GLY A 572 -17.04 11.17 -34.47
N SER A 573 -17.68 10.14 -33.91
CA SER A 573 -18.72 9.37 -34.60
C SER A 573 -20.06 10.09 -34.64
N ALA A 574 -20.96 9.61 -35.50
CA ALA A 574 -22.26 10.23 -35.76
C ALA A 574 -23.26 10.11 -34.59
N GLY A 575 -23.04 9.19 -33.64
CA GLY A 575 -23.95 8.93 -32.54
C GLY A 575 -23.39 7.93 -31.52
N SER A 576 -24.14 7.71 -30.44
CA SER A 576 -23.83 6.69 -29.43
C SER A 576 -24.04 5.26 -29.95
N LEU A 577 -23.30 4.32 -29.38
CA LEU A 577 -23.50 2.88 -29.59
C LEU A 577 -24.72 2.37 -28.80
N SER A 578 -24.88 2.86 -27.57
CA SER A 578 -25.96 2.50 -26.66
C SER A 578 -26.05 3.52 -25.52
N THR A 579 -27.16 3.51 -24.77
CA THR A 579 -27.47 4.47 -23.71
C THR A 579 -28.30 3.79 -22.61
N TRP A 580 -27.99 4.09 -21.35
CA TRP A 580 -28.91 3.89 -20.22
C TRP A 580 -29.52 5.24 -19.82
N ASP A 581 -30.82 5.40 -20.08
CA ASP A 581 -31.55 6.63 -19.74
C ASP A 581 -32.14 6.55 -18.33
N LEU A 582 -31.31 6.93 -17.36
CA LEU A 582 -31.67 7.05 -15.95
C LEU A 582 -32.39 8.39 -15.71
N PRO A 583 -33.46 8.42 -14.90
CA PRO A 583 -34.22 9.64 -14.66
C PRO A 583 -33.39 10.72 -13.95
N SER A 584 -33.65 11.97 -14.33
CA SER A 584 -33.18 13.15 -13.59
C SER A 584 -33.77 13.17 -12.17
N VAL A 585 -33.27 14.07 -11.31
CA VAL A 585 -33.79 14.20 -9.94
C VAL A 585 -35.28 14.57 -9.96
N GLU A 586 -35.67 15.49 -10.84
CA GLU A 586 -37.06 15.91 -11.01
C GLU A 586 -37.94 14.74 -11.49
N ALA A 587 -37.53 14.04 -12.55
CA ALA A 587 -38.27 12.90 -13.10
C ALA A 587 -38.38 11.74 -12.10
N PHE A 588 -37.33 11.47 -11.33
CA PHE A 588 -37.35 10.43 -10.31
C PHE A 588 -38.25 10.84 -9.13
N ARG A 589 -38.28 12.11 -8.72
CA ARG A 589 -39.23 12.61 -7.71
C ARG A 589 -40.68 12.44 -8.16
N GLN A 590 -40.98 12.71 -9.44
CA GLN A 590 -42.31 12.44 -10.02
C GLN A 590 -42.63 10.94 -9.95
N ASN A 591 -41.70 10.06 -10.33
CA ASN A 591 -41.87 8.61 -10.27
C ASN A 591 -42.14 8.11 -8.83
N ILE A 592 -41.41 8.63 -7.83
CA ILE A 592 -41.65 8.35 -6.40
C ILE A 592 -43.07 8.76 -6.00
N SER A 593 -43.53 9.96 -6.40
CA SER A 593 -44.89 10.45 -6.06
C SER A 593 -46.02 9.65 -6.71
N LEU A 594 -45.77 8.98 -7.83
CA LEU A 594 -46.74 8.17 -8.56
C LEU A 594 -46.81 6.71 -8.07
N ASN A 595 -45.74 6.20 -7.43
CA ASN A 595 -45.63 4.79 -7.05
C ASN A 595 -45.49 4.65 -5.52
N ASN A 596 -46.64 4.67 -4.84
CA ASN A 596 -46.74 4.55 -3.38
C ASN A 596 -46.77 3.09 -2.87
N ASP A 597 -46.21 2.14 -3.61
CA ASP A 597 -46.27 0.69 -3.28
C ASP A 597 -45.22 0.23 -2.25
N GLY A 598 -44.41 1.17 -1.74
CA GLY A 598 -43.32 0.92 -0.81
C GLY A 598 -41.99 0.53 -1.46
N THR A 599 -41.95 0.26 -2.77
CA THR A 599 -40.71 -0.08 -3.51
C THR A 599 -39.81 1.14 -3.75
N MET A 600 -40.38 2.34 -3.71
CA MET A 600 -39.68 3.59 -3.95
C MET A 600 -38.90 4.09 -2.71
N PRO A 601 -37.79 4.82 -2.91
CA PRO A 601 -37.17 5.61 -1.85
C PRO A 601 -38.04 6.82 -1.48
N ARG A 602 -37.83 7.38 -0.29
CA ARG A 602 -38.41 8.68 0.08
C ARG A 602 -37.76 9.83 -0.69
N GLU A 603 -36.46 9.73 -0.99
CA GLU A 603 -35.68 10.78 -1.64
C GLU A 603 -35.05 10.24 -2.94
N PRO A 604 -35.13 10.97 -4.07
CA PRO A 604 -34.37 10.62 -5.26
C PRO A 604 -32.87 10.84 -5.03
N TRP A 605 -32.03 10.11 -5.76
CA TRP A 605 -30.58 10.33 -5.79
C TRP A 605 -30.19 11.77 -6.16
N ALA A 606 -28.92 12.11 -5.97
CA ALA A 606 -28.37 13.43 -6.31
C ALA A 606 -26.93 13.32 -6.84
N ARG A 607 -26.54 14.27 -7.69
CA ARG A 607 -25.14 14.48 -8.11
C ARG A 607 -24.59 15.69 -7.34
N ILE A 608 -23.78 15.44 -6.31
CA ILE A 608 -23.11 16.47 -5.50
C ILE A 608 -21.62 16.11 -5.41
N PRO A 609 -20.74 16.74 -6.21
CA PRO A 609 -19.31 16.44 -6.22
C PRO A 609 -18.60 16.65 -4.87
N SER A 610 -17.54 15.87 -4.61
CA SER A 610 -16.78 15.92 -3.33
C SER A 610 -16.27 17.31 -2.97
N ASN A 611 -15.83 18.09 -3.96
CA ASN A 611 -15.37 19.47 -3.80
C ASN A 611 -16.51 20.50 -3.57
N ILE A 612 -17.74 20.03 -3.47
CA ILE A 612 -18.93 20.82 -3.10
C ILE A 612 -19.49 20.35 -1.76
N ILE A 613 -19.68 19.04 -1.58
CA ILE A 613 -20.22 18.48 -0.32
C ILE A 613 -19.24 18.61 0.84
N GLU A 614 -17.92 18.43 0.64
CA GLU A 614 -16.94 18.51 1.73
C GLU A 614 -16.82 19.95 2.29
N PRO A 615 -16.65 21.03 1.49
CA PRO A 615 -16.69 22.40 2.01
C PRO A 615 -18.01 22.76 2.71
N TRP A 616 -19.15 22.35 2.15
CA TRP A 616 -20.46 22.62 2.76
C TRP A 616 -20.65 21.88 4.08
N LEU A 617 -20.22 20.61 4.18
CA LEU A 617 -20.23 19.87 5.44
C LEU A 617 -19.31 20.50 6.49
N ARG A 618 -18.14 21.04 6.09
CA ARG A 618 -17.26 21.80 7.00
C ARG A 618 -17.95 23.06 7.51
N GLU A 619 -18.53 23.88 6.63
CA GLU A 619 -19.33 25.06 7.02
C GLU A 619 -20.40 24.70 8.07
N LYS A 620 -21.13 23.59 7.88
CA LYS A 620 -22.13 23.10 8.83
C LYS A 620 -21.55 22.63 10.16
N CYS A 621 -20.35 22.07 10.17
CA CYS A 621 -19.67 21.68 11.40
C CYS A 621 -19.15 22.90 12.16
N ASP A 622 -18.48 23.82 11.47
CA ASP A 622 -17.83 25.01 12.05
C ASP A 622 -18.81 25.97 12.75
N VAL A 623 -20.06 26.05 12.28
CA VAL A 623 -21.10 26.89 12.91
C VAL A 623 -21.89 26.16 14.01
N ASN A 624 -21.66 24.87 14.24
CA ASN A 624 -22.45 24.08 15.19
C ASN A 624 -21.81 24.09 16.60
N PRO A 625 -22.50 24.59 17.64
CA PRO A 625 -21.94 24.72 18.99
C PRO A 625 -21.67 23.40 19.72
N LEU A 626 -22.02 22.25 19.13
CA LEU A 626 -21.71 20.91 19.67
C LEU A 626 -20.48 20.28 19.01
N ILE A 627 -19.88 20.91 18.00
CA ILE A 627 -18.76 20.37 17.21
C ILE A 627 -17.56 21.32 17.34
N ASP A 628 -16.42 20.79 17.80
CA ASP A 628 -15.14 21.49 17.85
C ASP A 628 -14.26 21.00 16.70
N THR A 629 -14.15 21.79 15.63
CA THR A 629 -13.38 21.46 14.41
C THR A 629 -11.95 21.97 14.50
N ARG A 630 -10.98 21.10 14.20
CA ARG A 630 -9.54 21.39 14.30
C ARG A 630 -8.79 20.94 13.05
N TYR A 631 -8.67 21.86 12.11
CA TYR A 631 -7.96 21.65 10.85
C TYR A 631 -6.44 21.84 11.00
N GLY A 632 -5.66 21.07 10.24
CA GLY A 632 -4.20 21.00 10.35
C GLY A 632 -3.69 20.06 11.46
N TRP A 633 -4.56 19.29 12.12
CA TRP A 633 -4.21 18.39 13.23
C TRP A 633 -4.25 16.93 12.76
N ALA A 634 -3.10 16.24 12.81
CA ALA A 634 -2.97 14.86 12.34
C ALA A 634 -2.90 13.87 13.52
N VAL A 635 -3.64 12.76 13.45
CA VAL A 635 -3.42 11.62 14.35
C VAL A 635 -2.17 10.86 13.93
N GLU A 636 -1.24 10.65 14.86
CA GLU A 636 -0.05 9.81 14.68
C GLU A 636 -0.26 8.39 15.23
N GLY A 637 -1.19 8.20 16.17
CA GLY A 637 -1.56 6.89 16.72
C GLY A 637 -2.46 7.02 17.96
N LEU A 638 -2.80 5.88 18.58
CA LEU A 638 -3.61 5.83 19.81
C LEU A 638 -3.26 4.65 20.71
N VAL A 639 -3.75 4.68 21.94
CA VAL A 639 -3.81 3.54 22.87
C VAL A 639 -5.21 3.47 23.48
N GLU A 640 -5.89 2.33 23.32
CA GLU A 640 -7.18 2.05 23.96
C GLU A 640 -6.98 1.47 25.37
N TYR A 641 -7.75 1.95 26.34
CA TYR A 641 -7.84 1.46 27.72
C TYR A 641 -9.29 1.07 28.06
N GLU A 642 -9.51 0.51 29.25
CA GLU A 642 -10.83 0.02 29.67
C GLU A 642 -11.88 1.14 29.83
N ASP A 643 -11.48 2.35 30.23
CA ASP A 643 -12.36 3.50 30.48
C ASP A 643 -12.15 4.68 29.52
N THR A 644 -11.05 4.70 28.76
CA THR A 644 -10.64 5.84 27.93
C THR A 644 -9.75 5.44 26.75
N VAL A 645 -9.46 6.39 25.86
CA VAL A 645 -8.50 6.28 24.76
C VAL A 645 -7.56 7.47 24.82
N GLU A 646 -6.26 7.24 24.71
CA GLU A 646 -5.27 8.29 24.49
C GLU A 646 -4.89 8.36 23.02
N VAL A 647 -5.10 9.51 22.38
CA VAL A 647 -4.78 9.75 20.96
C VAL A 647 -3.62 10.72 20.86
N HIS A 648 -2.58 10.33 20.13
CA HIS A 648 -1.41 11.16 19.88
C HIS A 648 -1.66 12.00 18.63
N VAL A 649 -1.59 13.32 18.77
CA VAL A 649 -1.88 14.27 17.69
C VAL A 649 -0.73 15.27 17.48
N HIS A 650 -0.49 15.60 16.22
CA HIS A 650 0.45 16.61 15.76
C HIS A 650 -0.33 17.78 15.17
N ASP A 651 -0.33 18.92 15.86
CA ASP A 651 -0.77 20.19 15.31
C ASP A 651 0.33 20.70 14.37
N ARG A 652 0.07 20.64 13.06
CA ARG A 652 1.07 21.01 12.03
C ARG A 652 1.30 22.51 11.93
N ALA A 653 0.38 23.35 12.41
CA ALA A 653 0.50 24.80 12.33
C ALA A 653 1.40 25.34 13.43
N SER A 654 1.25 24.85 14.67
CA SER A 654 2.16 25.18 15.78
C SER A 654 3.39 24.26 15.87
N ASN A 655 3.38 23.16 15.11
CA ASN A 655 4.34 22.05 15.19
C ASN A 655 4.41 21.37 16.58
N ILE A 656 3.34 21.47 17.38
CA ILE A 656 3.25 20.89 18.73
C ILE A 656 2.66 19.49 18.67
N ARG A 657 3.30 18.52 19.33
CA ARG A 657 2.72 17.21 19.63
C ARG A 657 2.06 17.20 20.99
N LYS A 658 0.85 16.65 21.08
CA LYS A 658 0.08 16.52 22.32
C LYS A 658 -0.71 15.21 22.36
N THR A 659 -1.23 14.87 23.53
CA THR A 659 -2.14 13.72 23.69
C THR A 659 -3.54 14.26 24.01
N ILE A 660 -4.54 13.79 23.28
CA ILE A 660 -5.96 14.02 23.62
C ILE A 660 -6.48 12.75 24.30
N ARG A 661 -7.10 12.89 25.47
CA ARG A 661 -7.76 11.79 26.18
C ARG A 661 -9.28 11.90 26.01
N SER A 662 -9.89 10.85 25.46
CA SER A 662 -11.31 10.79 25.10
C SER A 662 -11.97 9.51 25.64
N PRO A 663 -13.26 9.49 26.01
CA PRO A 663 -13.98 8.25 26.32
C PRO A 663 -14.21 7.36 25.09
N TYR A 664 -14.29 7.95 23.90
CA TYR A 664 -14.56 7.28 22.61
C TYR A 664 -13.81 7.97 21.46
N VAL A 665 -13.39 7.18 20.47
CA VAL A 665 -12.68 7.64 19.26
C VAL A 665 -13.26 6.96 18.02
N VAL A 666 -13.46 7.71 16.93
CA VAL A 666 -13.84 7.14 15.63
C VAL A 666 -12.84 7.52 14.56
N GLY A 667 -12.29 6.51 13.88
CA GLY A 667 -11.41 6.64 12.72
C GLY A 667 -12.21 6.77 11.44
N CYS A 668 -12.30 8.00 10.94
CA CYS A 668 -12.80 8.38 9.61
C CYS A 668 -11.65 8.90 8.72
N ASP A 669 -10.41 8.53 9.05
CA ASP A 669 -9.14 9.04 8.51
C ASP A 669 -8.66 8.32 7.23
N GLY A 670 -9.59 7.64 6.56
CA GLY A 670 -9.45 7.16 5.19
C GLY A 670 -8.57 5.92 5.00
N ALA A 671 -8.25 5.63 3.74
CA ALA A 671 -7.58 4.40 3.33
C ALA A 671 -6.28 4.09 4.10
N TRP A 672 -5.54 5.13 4.49
CA TRP A 672 -4.25 5.03 5.19
C TRP A 672 -4.35 5.12 6.72
N SER A 673 -5.58 5.10 7.27
CA SER A 673 -5.97 5.28 8.68
C SER A 673 -4.88 4.95 9.71
N ALA A 674 -4.51 5.98 10.49
CA ALA A 674 -3.67 5.85 11.66
C ALA A 674 -4.44 5.20 12.82
N VAL A 675 -5.75 5.43 12.92
CA VAL A 675 -6.63 4.80 13.91
C VAL A 675 -6.68 3.27 13.71
N ARG A 676 -6.90 2.79 12.48
CA ARG A 676 -6.85 1.34 12.16
C ARG A 676 -5.49 0.74 12.48
N LYS A 677 -4.40 1.39 12.08
CA LYS A 677 -3.03 0.94 12.40
C LYS A 677 -2.75 0.89 13.90
N GLY A 678 -3.34 1.81 14.68
CA GLY A 678 -3.26 1.83 16.14
C GLY A 678 -4.04 0.69 16.82
N LEU A 679 -5.14 0.26 16.22
CA LEU A 679 -5.88 -0.94 16.66
C LEU A 679 -5.18 -2.26 16.28
N GLY A 680 -4.45 -2.27 15.16
CA GLY A 680 -3.74 -3.45 14.66
C GLY A 680 -4.44 -4.40 13.67
N PRO A 681 -5.76 -4.33 13.34
CA PRO A 681 -6.35 -5.27 12.39
C PRO A 681 -5.84 -5.04 10.96
N GLU A 682 -5.66 -6.14 10.23
CA GLU A 682 -5.28 -6.11 8.82
C GLU A 682 -6.49 -5.80 7.91
N LEU A 683 -6.17 -5.57 6.63
CA LEU A 683 -7.16 -5.38 5.57
C LEU A 683 -7.25 -6.67 4.73
N GLU A 684 -8.39 -7.34 4.76
CA GLU A 684 -8.74 -8.43 3.87
C GLU A 684 -8.94 -7.90 2.45
N GLY A 685 -8.02 -8.17 1.53
CA GLY A 685 -8.09 -7.74 0.13
C GLY A 685 -6.83 -7.03 -0.33
N GLY A 686 -6.94 -6.10 -1.28
CA GLY A 686 -5.77 -5.40 -1.79
C GLY A 686 -6.00 -4.57 -3.07
N PRO A 687 -4.93 -3.94 -3.58
CA PRO A 687 -4.95 -3.14 -4.80
C PRO A 687 -5.23 -4.01 -6.03
N MET A 688 -6.04 -3.49 -6.95
CA MET A 688 -6.24 -4.08 -8.27
C MET A 688 -5.02 -3.88 -9.16
N HIS A 689 -4.81 -4.79 -10.11
CA HIS A 689 -3.64 -4.80 -11.00
C HIS A 689 -3.56 -3.63 -12.02
N ARG A 690 -4.51 -2.69 -12.02
CA ARG A 690 -4.54 -1.56 -12.97
C ARG A 690 -4.76 -0.25 -12.23
N ALA A 691 -3.97 0.76 -12.58
CA ALA A 691 -4.21 2.13 -12.17
C ALA A 691 -5.07 2.86 -13.22
N VAL A 692 -5.72 3.94 -12.79
CA VAL A 692 -6.52 4.84 -13.63
C VAL A 692 -5.89 6.23 -13.53
N ALA A 693 -5.57 6.85 -14.66
CA ALA A 693 -5.26 8.27 -14.68
C ALA A 693 -6.56 9.08 -14.68
N LEU A 694 -6.62 10.07 -13.79
CA LEU A 694 -7.74 10.99 -13.64
C LEU A 694 -7.25 12.38 -14.04
N THR A 695 -7.86 12.96 -15.07
CA THR A 695 -7.58 14.34 -15.52
C THR A 695 -8.83 15.18 -15.29
N HIS A 696 -8.75 16.11 -14.34
CA HIS A 696 -9.81 17.06 -14.00
C HIS A 696 -9.57 18.36 -14.76
N PHE A 697 -10.51 18.77 -15.61
CA PHE A 697 -10.34 19.94 -16.48
C PHE A 697 -11.62 20.76 -16.60
N LYS A 698 -11.44 22.02 -17.01
CA LYS A 698 -12.52 22.91 -17.42
C LYS A 698 -12.56 23.05 -18.93
N SER A 699 -13.76 23.03 -19.49
CA SER A 699 -14.00 23.30 -20.91
C SER A 699 -15.43 23.79 -21.14
N LYS A 700 -15.53 24.92 -21.83
CA LYS A 700 -16.78 25.49 -22.38
C LYS A 700 -17.06 25.08 -23.82
N ASP A 701 -16.32 24.10 -24.36
CA ASP A 701 -16.49 23.54 -25.71
C ASP A 701 -17.72 22.60 -25.76
N LEU A 702 -18.87 23.12 -25.35
CA LEU A 702 -20.11 22.36 -25.17
C LEU A 702 -20.67 21.84 -26.50
N GLU A 703 -20.38 22.50 -27.63
CA GLU A 703 -20.71 21.98 -28.97
C GLU A 703 -20.04 20.62 -29.21
N ARG A 704 -18.77 20.47 -28.80
CA ARG A 704 -18.01 19.23 -28.98
C ARG A 704 -18.30 18.19 -27.91
N LEU A 705 -18.49 18.61 -26.66
CA LEU A 705 -18.80 17.72 -25.54
C LEU A 705 -20.23 17.16 -25.62
N HIS A 706 -21.21 18.00 -25.93
CA HIS A 706 -22.62 17.61 -26.09
C HIS A 706 -23.00 17.24 -27.54
N ARG A 707 -22.03 16.97 -28.40
CA ARG A 707 -22.25 16.55 -29.81
C ARG A 707 -23.17 15.34 -29.95
N GLN A 708 -23.13 14.42 -28.96
CA GLN A 708 -23.99 13.23 -28.88
C GLN A 708 -25.11 13.40 -27.81
N GLY A 709 -25.39 14.63 -27.36
CA GLY A 709 -26.35 14.99 -26.31
C GLY A 709 -25.72 15.21 -24.92
N ARG A 710 -26.45 15.81 -23.98
CA ARG A 710 -26.09 15.86 -22.53
C ARG A 710 -25.87 14.44 -22.00
N PHE A 711 -25.01 14.31 -20.99
CA PHE A 711 -24.74 13.03 -20.32
C PHE A 711 -24.26 13.26 -18.88
N TRP A 712 -24.36 12.22 -18.06
CA TRP A 712 -23.64 12.12 -16.79
C TRP A 712 -22.29 11.41 -16.97
N HIS A 713 -22.31 10.24 -17.61
CA HIS A 713 -21.13 9.49 -18.01
C HIS A 713 -21.15 9.19 -19.51
N THR A 714 -20.00 9.27 -20.19
CA THR A 714 -19.79 8.57 -21.46
C THR A 714 -18.61 7.61 -21.32
N PHE A 715 -18.83 6.32 -21.55
CA PHE A 715 -17.81 5.28 -21.62
C PHE A 715 -17.39 5.05 -23.07
N PHE A 716 -16.09 4.80 -23.28
CA PHE A 716 -15.51 4.53 -24.59
C PHE A 716 -14.98 3.09 -24.67
N PRO A 717 -15.75 2.13 -25.22
CA PRO A 717 -15.27 0.80 -25.54
C PRO A 717 -14.01 0.84 -26.41
N THR A 718 -13.12 -0.15 -26.27
CA THR A 718 -11.86 -0.23 -27.02
C THR A 718 -11.50 -1.69 -27.31
N ASP A 719 -10.71 -1.92 -28.36
CA ASP A 719 -10.16 -3.24 -28.66
C ASP A 719 -9.15 -3.67 -27.56
N PRO A 720 -9.37 -4.79 -26.85
CA PRO A 720 -8.54 -5.28 -25.74
C PRO A 720 -7.13 -5.74 -26.17
N THR A 721 -6.87 -5.81 -27.48
CA THR A 721 -5.54 -6.08 -28.05
C THR A 721 -4.72 -4.80 -28.28
N THR A 722 -5.37 -3.62 -28.29
CA THR A 722 -4.73 -2.31 -28.49
C THR A 722 -4.53 -1.55 -27.18
N ASN A 723 -5.50 -1.64 -26.28
CA ASN A 723 -5.41 -1.23 -24.88
C ASN A 723 -5.67 -2.46 -24.01
N ASN A 724 -4.98 -2.64 -22.89
CA ASN A 724 -5.17 -3.82 -22.02
C ASN A 724 -6.52 -3.74 -21.24
N GLY A 725 -7.67 -3.80 -21.92
CA GLY A 725 -9.01 -3.70 -21.32
C GLY A 725 -10.11 -3.44 -22.37
N SER A 726 -11.39 -3.64 -22.01
CA SER A 726 -12.53 -3.47 -22.93
C SER A 726 -13.05 -2.03 -23.06
N VAL A 727 -12.69 -1.17 -22.12
CA VAL A 727 -13.06 0.25 -22.06
C VAL A 727 -11.76 1.03 -21.93
N GLY A 728 -11.46 1.89 -22.90
CA GLY A 728 -10.21 2.66 -22.95
C GLY A 728 -10.24 3.85 -21.99
N GLY A 729 -11.42 4.42 -21.78
CA GLY A 729 -11.63 5.51 -20.84
C GLY A 729 -13.10 5.87 -20.66
N ALA A 730 -13.33 6.89 -19.86
CA ALA A 730 -14.64 7.51 -19.67
C ALA A 730 -14.50 9.03 -19.48
N ILE A 731 -15.55 9.78 -19.78
CA ILE A 731 -15.70 11.19 -19.36
C ILE A 731 -16.92 11.33 -18.44
N ILE A 732 -16.74 12.13 -17.38
CA ILE A 732 -17.73 12.42 -16.35
C ILE A 732 -18.06 13.91 -16.36
N ALA A 733 -19.35 14.24 -16.48
CA ALA A 733 -19.86 15.59 -16.28
C ALA A 733 -20.00 15.86 -14.77
N GLN A 734 -19.19 16.75 -14.21
CA GLN A 734 -19.21 17.04 -12.77
C GLN A 734 -20.28 18.07 -12.40
N ASP A 735 -20.51 19.07 -13.27
CA ASP A 735 -21.51 20.14 -13.07
C ASP A 735 -22.50 20.31 -14.24
N GLY A 736 -22.28 19.64 -15.38
CA GLY A 736 -23.07 19.78 -16.61
C GLY A 736 -22.78 21.06 -17.41
N LYS A 737 -21.80 21.88 -17.00
CA LYS A 737 -21.59 23.26 -17.47
C LYS A 737 -20.18 23.53 -17.97
N GLU A 738 -19.17 23.27 -17.15
CA GLU A 738 -17.77 23.52 -17.51
C GLU A 738 -16.77 22.53 -16.87
N THR A 739 -17.15 21.79 -15.82
CA THR A 739 -16.21 20.93 -15.06
C THR A 739 -16.35 19.46 -15.45
N TRP A 740 -15.23 18.85 -15.84
CA TRP A 740 -15.17 17.51 -16.40
C TRP A 740 -14.04 16.70 -15.75
N THR A 741 -14.22 15.37 -15.69
CA THR A 741 -13.13 14.43 -15.39
C THR A 741 -13.04 13.38 -16.48
N VAL A 742 -11.86 13.19 -17.05
CA VAL A 742 -11.55 12.01 -17.87
C VAL A 742 -10.88 10.93 -17.00
N HIS A 743 -11.39 9.71 -17.11
CA HIS A 743 -10.79 8.49 -16.59
C HIS A 743 -10.09 7.77 -17.74
N ASP A 744 -8.83 7.43 -17.58
CA ASP A 744 -8.00 6.75 -18.57
C ASP A 744 -7.44 5.46 -17.97
N TYR A 745 -7.86 4.32 -18.51
CA TYR A 745 -7.54 3.00 -17.95
C TYR A 745 -6.19 2.51 -18.49
N LEU A 746 -5.12 2.97 -17.83
CA LEU A 746 -3.76 3.02 -18.38
C LEU A 746 -3.14 1.69 -18.84
N GLY A 747 -2.46 1.76 -19.99
CA GLY A 747 -1.28 0.96 -20.33
C GLY A 747 0.03 1.61 -19.83
N SER A 748 1.19 1.04 -20.15
CA SER A 748 2.48 1.44 -19.57
C SER A 748 3.03 2.81 -19.97
N ASP A 749 2.47 3.47 -20.98
CA ASP A 749 3.01 4.68 -21.60
C ASP A 749 2.05 5.89 -21.42
N TYR A 750 2.01 6.46 -20.21
CA TYR A 750 1.18 7.63 -19.90
C TYR A 750 1.80 8.95 -20.37
N ASN A 751 1.01 9.82 -21.02
CA ASN A 751 1.34 11.21 -21.29
C ASN A 751 0.13 12.11 -20.98
N ALA A 752 0.28 13.08 -20.08
CA ALA A 752 -0.79 13.96 -19.65
C ALA A 752 -1.33 14.86 -20.78
N ASP A 753 -0.45 15.39 -21.63
CA ASP A 753 -0.76 16.48 -22.56
C ASP A 753 -1.85 16.12 -23.59
N ASP A 754 -1.91 14.84 -24.02
CA ASP A 754 -2.86 14.35 -25.03
C ASP A 754 -3.99 13.46 -24.45
N THR A 755 -4.04 13.24 -23.12
CA THR A 755 -4.92 12.22 -22.52
C THR A 755 -6.41 12.47 -22.77
N VAL A 756 -6.88 13.71 -22.61
CA VAL A 756 -8.29 14.06 -22.82
C VAL A 756 -8.71 13.82 -24.27
N ALA A 757 -7.97 14.39 -25.24
CA ALA A 757 -8.28 14.23 -26.66
C ALA A 757 -8.26 12.77 -27.11
N ARG A 758 -7.28 11.97 -26.63
CA ARG A 758 -7.22 10.53 -26.92
C ARG A 758 -8.43 9.78 -26.37
N VAL A 759 -8.79 9.96 -25.09
CA VAL A 759 -9.94 9.24 -24.50
C VAL A 759 -11.24 9.60 -25.20
N LEU A 760 -11.47 10.89 -25.49
CA LEU A 760 -12.66 11.35 -26.22
C LEU A 760 -12.71 10.88 -27.68
N GLY A 761 -11.57 10.50 -28.26
CA GLY A 761 -11.47 9.86 -29.57
C GLY A 761 -11.95 8.41 -29.60
N GLY A 762 -11.98 7.73 -28.45
CA GLY A 762 -12.43 6.33 -28.32
C GLY A 762 -11.66 5.36 -29.22
N MET A 763 -12.36 4.70 -30.14
CA MET A 763 -11.82 3.81 -31.17
C MET A 763 -11.35 4.55 -32.43
N GLY A 764 -11.67 5.85 -32.54
CA GLY A 764 -11.29 6.72 -33.65
C GLY A 764 -9.95 7.45 -33.45
N SER A 765 -9.76 8.53 -34.21
CA SER A 765 -8.63 9.45 -33.99
C SER A 765 -8.88 10.33 -32.74
N PRO A 766 -7.81 10.84 -32.08
CA PRO A 766 -7.95 11.77 -30.96
C PRO A 766 -8.91 12.91 -31.29
N TYR A 767 -9.91 13.11 -30.43
CA TYR A 767 -10.96 14.09 -30.65
C TYR A 767 -10.50 15.48 -30.20
N PRO A 768 -10.39 16.46 -31.11
CA PRO A 768 -9.90 17.78 -30.77
C PRO A 768 -10.92 18.52 -29.89
N ILE A 769 -10.46 19.18 -28.84
CA ILE A 769 -11.30 19.93 -27.88
C ILE A 769 -10.54 21.13 -27.34
N SER A 770 -11.22 22.25 -27.10
CA SER A 770 -10.66 23.38 -26.35
C SER A 770 -10.72 23.11 -24.85
N ILE A 771 -9.58 23.12 -24.17
CA ILE A 771 -9.49 23.01 -22.70
C ILE A 771 -9.13 24.39 -22.16
N ASP A 772 -9.95 24.92 -21.25
CA ASP A 772 -9.75 26.24 -20.65
C ASP A 772 -8.72 26.17 -19.50
N GLU A 773 -8.75 25.08 -18.71
CA GLU A 773 -7.88 24.86 -17.56
C GLU A 773 -7.75 23.35 -17.26
N VAL A 774 -6.53 22.85 -17.00
CA VAL A 774 -6.34 21.53 -16.35
C VAL A 774 -6.14 21.78 -14.86
N THR A 775 -7.13 21.41 -14.05
CA THR A 775 -7.20 21.73 -12.62
C THR A 775 -6.40 20.75 -11.75
N ALA A 776 -6.37 19.47 -12.12
CA ALA A 776 -5.61 18.44 -11.42
C ALA A 776 -5.43 17.18 -12.29
N THR A 777 -4.29 16.53 -12.14
CA THR A 777 -3.99 15.22 -12.72
C THR A 777 -3.51 14.28 -11.62
N SER A 778 -4.05 13.07 -11.55
CA SER A 778 -3.65 12.07 -10.55
C SER A 778 -3.71 10.65 -11.11
N ILE A 779 -2.97 9.74 -10.47
CA ILE A 779 -3.03 8.30 -10.75
C ILE A 779 -3.62 7.61 -9.52
N PHE A 780 -4.71 6.88 -9.72
CA PHE A 780 -5.42 6.15 -8.67
C PHE A 780 -5.32 4.65 -8.93
N THR A 781 -4.81 3.90 -7.96
CA THR A 781 -4.90 2.42 -7.96
C THR A 781 -6.13 2.02 -7.15
N PRO A 782 -7.19 1.49 -7.78
CA PRO A 782 -8.37 1.06 -7.05
C PRO A 782 -8.01 -0.10 -6.11
N THR A 783 -8.41 0.00 -4.86
CA THR A 783 -8.24 -1.05 -3.85
C THR A 783 -9.60 -1.58 -3.47
N VAL A 784 -9.72 -2.91 -3.36
CA VAL A 784 -10.90 -3.53 -2.74
C VAL A 784 -10.44 -4.29 -1.51
N ALA A 785 -10.81 -3.76 -0.34
CA ALA A 785 -10.33 -4.25 0.94
C ALA A 785 -11.34 -4.00 2.06
N LEU A 786 -11.35 -4.86 3.06
CA LEU A 786 -12.25 -4.80 4.22
C LEU A 786 -11.44 -5.04 5.50
N ALA A 787 -11.61 -4.22 6.53
CA ALA A 787 -10.96 -4.45 7.82
C ALA A 787 -11.51 -5.72 8.49
N GLU A 788 -10.63 -6.50 9.11
CA GLU A 788 -11.00 -7.69 9.88
C GLU A 788 -11.97 -7.30 11.02
N THR A 789 -11.55 -6.35 11.87
CA THR A 789 -12.39 -5.74 12.92
C THR A 789 -12.61 -4.25 12.66
N TRP A 790 -13.76 -3.75 13.12
CA TRP A 790 -14.21 -2.35 12.99
C TRP A 790 -14.29 -1.64 14.35
N SER A 791 -14.03 -2.38 15.43
CA SER A 791 -14.04 -1.88 16.82
C SER A 791 -12.82 -2.37 17.61
N GLY A 792 -12.41 -1.60 18.61
CA GLY A 792 -11.37 -1.95 19.57
C GLY A 792 -11.85 -2.97 20.62
N ASN A 793 -10.89 -3.59 21.32
CA ASN A 793 -11.14 -4.62 22.33
C ASN A 793 -12.07 -4.13 23.46
N HIS A 794 -12.00 -2.85 23.81
CA HIS A 794 -12.84 -2.22 24.84
C HIS A 794 -14.06 -1.49 24.27
N GLN A 795 -14.32 -1.59 22.96
CA GLN A 795 -15.40 -0.87 22.25
C GLN A 795 -15.37 0.65 22.52
N ARG A 796 -14.17 1.24 22.55
CA ARG A 796 -13.99 2.70 22.66
C ARG A 796 -13.49 3.31 21.37
N VAL A 797 -12.73 2.56 20.59
CA VAL A 797 -12.29 2.96 19.26
C VAL A 797 -13.15 2.25 18.20
N PHE A 798 -13.60 2.98 17.19
CA PHE A 798 -14.36 2.46 16.05
C PHE A 798 -13.78 2.96 14.72
N LEU A 799 -14.06 2.27 13.61
CA LEU A 799 -13.63 2.65 12.26
C LEU A 799 -14.85 2.82 11.35
N ALA A 800 -14.86 3.85 10.49
CA ALA A 800 -15.96 4.13 9.54
C ALA A 800 -15.46 4.59 8.16
N GLY A 801 -16.18 4.22 7.09
CA GLY A 801 -15.80 4.56 5.70
C GLY A 801 -14.51 3.91 5.23
N ASP A 802 -13.72 4.61 4.39
CA ASP A 802 -12.42 4.16 3.85
C ASP A 802 -11.40 3.67 4.90
N ALA A 803 -11.60 3.99 6.17
CA ALA A 803 -10.82 3.43 7.28
C ALA A 803 -11.10 1.94 7.52
N CYS A 804 -12.32 1.45 7.26
CA CYS A 804 -12.72 0.05 7.41
C CYS A 804 -13.12 -0.66 6.09
N HIS A 805 -13.49 0.04 5.02
CA HIS A 805 -13.77 -0.57 3.71
C HIS A 805 -13.34 0.31 2.55
N GLN A 806 -12.58 -0.26 1.61
CA GLN A 806 -12.13 0.40 0.38
C GLN A 806 -12.77 -0.32 -0.81
N THR A 807 -13.32 0.44 -1.76
CA THR A 807 -14.03 -0.11 -2.92
C THR A 807 -13.61 0.60 -4.22
N ILE A 808 -13.88 -0.06 -5.34
CA ILE A 808 -13.86 0.58 -6.65
C ILE A 808 -15.09 1.48 -6.86
N PRO A 809 -15.04 2.47 -7.76
CA PRO A 809 -16.10 3.48 -7.90
C PRO A 809 -17.40 2.97 -8.56
N SER A 810 -17.46 1.74 -9.06
CA SER A 810 -18.65 1.20 -9.73
C SER A 810 -19.85 1.11 -8.77
N GLY A 811 -21.00 1.61 -9.20
CA GLY A 811 -22.21 1.79 -8.39
C GLY A 811 -22.14 2.97 -7.40
N GLY A 812 -21.01 3.69 -7.30
CA GLY A 812 -20.85 4.84 -6.40
C GLY A 812 -20.90 4.50 -4.90
N TYR A 813 -20.80 3.23 -4.52
CA TYR A 813 -21.11 2.79 -3.16
C TYR A 813 -20.15 3.31 -2.07
N GLY A 814 -18.87 3.56 -2.37
CA GLY A 814 -17.83 3.85 -1.36
C GLY A 814 -18.20 4.96 -0.35
N MET A 815 -18.46 6.16 -0.86
CA MET A 815 -18.87 7.30 -0.02
C MET A 815 -20.20 7.00 0.70
N ASN A 816 -21.18 6.43 -0.02
CA ASN A 816 -22.52 6.20 0.50
C ASN A 816 -22.57 5.14 1.62
N MET A 817 -21.73 4.10 1.55
CA MET A 817 -21.49 3.14 2.64
C MET A 817 -20.94 3.85 3.87
N GLY A 818 -19.88 4.67 3.71
CA GLY A 818 -19.29 5.40 4.83
C GLY A 818 -20.25 6.40 5.47
N LEU A 819 -21.11 7.05 4.68
CA LEU A 819 -22.16 7.94 5.20
C LEU A 819 -23.25 7.17 5.96
N ALA A 820 -23.58 5.95 5.55
CA ALA A 820 -24.48 5.06 6.29
C ALA A 820 -23.83 4.53 7.59
N ASP A 821 -22.52 4.29 7.60
CA ASP A 821 -21.78 3.95 8.83
C ASP A 821 -21.78 5.11 9.83
N ALA A 822 -21.55 6.33 9.35
CA ALA A 822 -21.60 7.53 10.17
C ALA A 822 -22.97 7.74 10.83
N TRP A 823 -24.06 7.42 10.11
CA TRP A 823 -25.40 7.45 10.67
C TRP A 823 -25.61 6.37 11.74
N ASP A 824 -25.37 5.09 11.40
CA ASP A 824 -25.57 3.97 12.31
C ASP A 824 -24.72 4.05 13.59
N LEU A 825 -23.44 4.42 13.45
CA LEU A 825 -22.54 4.58 14.58
C LEU A 825 -22.89 5.82 15.41
N GLY A 826 -23.32 6.91 14.77
CA GLY A 826 -23.62 8.18 15.44
C GLY A 826 -24.75 8.05 16.45
N TRP A 827 -25.89 7.47 16.06
CA TRP A 827 -27.04 7.31 16.98
C TRP A 827 -26.70 6.35 18.13
N LYS A 828 -26.01 5.23 17.86
CA LYS A 828 -25.56 4.26 18.88
C LYS A 828 -24.56 4.88 19.87
N LEU A 829 -23.60 5.68 19.41
CA LEU A 829 -22.66 6.38 20.27
C LEU A 829 -23.35 7.44 21.14
N ALA A 830 -24.19 8.30 20.56
CA ALA A 830 -24.92 9.34 21.31
C ALA A 830 -25.74 8.72 22.45
N ALA A 831 -26.47 7.66 22.15
CA ALA A 831 -27.31 6.94 23.10
C ALA A 831 -26.52 6.12 24.15
N THR A 832 -25.31 5.65 23.82
CA THR A 832 -24.38 5.06 24.79
C THR A 832 -23.92 6.11 25.80
N VAL A 833 -23.60 7.32 25.33
CA VAL A 833 -23.18 8.43 26.21
C VAL A 833 -24.34 8.97 27.04
N GLN A 834 -25.56 8.98 26.49
CA GLN A 834 -26.80 9.35 27.20
C GLN A 834 -27.25 8.29 28.22
N GLY A 835 -26.73 7.06 28.14
CA GLY A 835 -26.93 6.00 29.14
C GLY A 835 -28.19 5.14 28.96
N TRP A 836 -28.93 5.30 27.86
CA TRP A 836 -30.07 4.43 27.52
C TRP A 836 -29.70 3.27 26.58
N GLY A 837 -28.51 3.30 25.98
CA GLY A 837 -27.92 2.19 25.24
C GLY A 837 -27.34 1.09 26.14
N GLY A 838 -27.60 -0.18 25.81
CA GLY A 838 -27.16 -1.33 26.60
C GLY A 838 -25.74 -1.83 26.28
N THR A 839 -25.20 -2.68 27.17
CA THR A 839 -23.79 -3.13 27.14
C THR A 839 -23.39 -3.93 25.90
N HIS A 840 -24.35 -4.50 25.17
CA HIS A 840 -24.07 -5.36 24.02
C HIS A 840 -24.11 -4.61 22.69
N TRP A 841 -24.72 -3.43 22.64
CA TRP A 841 -25.20 -2.90 21.37
C TRP A 841 -24.14 -2.21 20.51
N MET A 842 -23.02 -1.77 21.09
CA MET A 842 -21.90 -1.22 20.30
C MET A 842 -21.22 -2.30 19.44
N LYS A 843 -21.32 -3.57 19.84
CA LYS A 843 -20.91 -4.71 19.01
C LYS A 843 -21.75 -4.84 17.73
N THR A 844 -23.01 -4.37 17.76
CA THR A 844 -23.88 -4.54 16.58
C THR A 844 -23.49 -3.61 15.45
N TYR A 845 -22.76 -2.52 15.69
CA TYR A 845 -22.21 -1.69 14.61
C TYR A 845 -21.41 -2.56 13.60
N GLU A 846 -20.48 -3.37 14.09
CA GLU A 846 -19.68 -4.26 13.24
C GLU A 846 -20.54 -5.39 12.63
N GLN A 847 -21.42 -6.01 13.42
CA GLN A 847 -22.32 -7.09 12.97
C GLN A 847 -23.27 -6.63 11.85
N GLU A 848 -23.73 -5.38 11.89
CA GLU A 848 -24.71 -4.83 10.95
C GLU A 848 -24.03 -4.20 9.73
N ARG A 849 -22.96 -3.43 9.93
CA ARG A 849 -22.33 -2.63 8.85
C ARG A 849 -21.29 -3.39 8.03
N ARG A 850 -20.49 -4.28 8.66
CA ARG A 850 -19.44 -5.05 7.95
C ARG A 850 -20.01 -5.97 6.85
N PRO A 851 -21.10 -6.74 7.08
CA PRO A 851 -21.69 -7.56 6.01
C PRO A 851 -22.27 -6.74 4.86
N VAL A 852 -22.87 -5.59 5.14
CA VAL A 852 -23.40 -4.67 4.12
C VAL A 852 -22.27 -4.10 3.27
N ALA A 853 -21.16 -3.67 3.89
CA ALA A 853 -19.99 -3.20 3.16
C ALA A 853 -19.39 -4.30 2.27
N ALA A 854 -19.29 -5.54 2.77
CA ALA A 854 -18.84 -6.69 1.98
C ALA A 854 -19.78 -6.98 0.78
N GLN A 855 -21.10 -6.92 0.98
CA GLN A 855 -22.10 -7.12 -0.06
C GLN A 855 -22.01 -6.04 -1.14
N MET A 856 -21.98 -4.76 -0.75
CA MET A 856 -21.90 -3.65 -1.70
C MET A 856 -20.55 -3.63 -2.45
N GLN A 857 -19.43 -3.97 -1.79
CA GLN A 857 -18.15 -4.20 -2.49
C GLN A 857 -18.24 -5.33 -3.52
N GLN A 858 -18.91 -6.44 -3.19
CA GLN A 858 -19.07 -7.56 -4.13
C GLN A 858 -19.89 -7.14 -5.36
N TRP A 859 -20.96 -6.37 -5.18
CA TRP A 859 -21.72 -5.81 -6.30
C TRP A 859 -20.94 -4.76 -7.10
N SER A 860 -20.13 -3.93 -6.44
CA SER A 860 -19.20 -3.03 -7.12
C SER A 860 -18.25 -3.78 -8.06
N LYS A 861 -17.67 -4.91 -7.60
CA LYS A 861 -16.87 -5.82 -8.45
C LYS A 861 -17.67 -6.37 -9.63
N ILE A 862 -18.88 -6.86 -9.40
CA ILE A 862 -19.75 -7.42 -10.45
C ILE A 862 -20.04 -6.36 -11.53
N HIS A 863 -20.44 -5.16 -11.14
CA HIS A 863 -20.72 -4.07 -12.07
C HIS A 863 -19.48 -3.66 -12.88
N MET A 864 -18.31 -3.57 -12.24
CA MET A 864 -17.05 -3.33 -12.94
C MET A 864 -16.71 -4.47 -13.91
N MET A 865 -16.91 -5.74 -13.52
CA MET A 865 -16.64 -6.90 -14.38
C MET A 865 -17.56 -6.96 -15.60
N LYS A 866 -18.83 -6.56 -15.47
CA LYS A 866 -19.76 -6.42 -16.59
C LYS A 866 -19.35 -5.31 -17.56
N LEU A 867 -19.09 -4.11 -17.03
CA LEU A 867 -18.57 -2.98 -17.82
C LEU A 867 -17.25 -3.34 -18.53
N MET A 868 -16.35 -4.02 -17.83
CA MET A 868 -15.06 -4.48 -18.34
C MET A 868 -15.15 -5.79 -19.17
N GLY A 869 -16.35 -6.36 -19.34
CA GLY A 869 -16.60 -7.62 -20.03
C GLY A 869 -17.04 -7.47 -21.49
N LEU A 870 -17.48 -6.29 -21.91
CA LEU A 870 -18.04 -6.02 -23.25
C LEU A 870 -17.17 -6.57 -24.39
N SER A 871 -15.86 -6.31 -24.38
CA SER A 871 -14.97 -6.76 -25.46
C SER A 871 -14.54 -8.22 -25.39
N THR A 872 -14.97 -8.96 -24.35
CA THR A 872 -14.85 -10.42 -24.28
C THR A 872 -16.14 -11.10 -24.75
N ALA A 873 -17.29 -10.46 -24.55
CA ALA A 873 -18.57 -10.92 -25.06
C ALA A 873 -18.75 -10.61 -26.56
N VAL A 874 -18.39 -9.39 -26.98
CA VAL A 874 -18.60 -8.85 -28.33
C VAL A 874 -17.26 -8.53 -28.97
N LYS A 875 -17.06 -8.95 -30.23
CA LYS A 875 -15.82 -8.70 -30.97
C LYS A 875 -15.81 -7.28 -31.56
N LEU A 876 -15.36 -6.32 -30.76
CA LEU A 876 -15.18 -4.93 -31.18
C LEU A 876 -14.19 -4.82 -32.36
N ASP A 877 -14.58 -4.08 -33.41
CA ASP A 877 -13.77 -3.82 -34.61
C ASP A 877 -13.91 -2.34 -35.00
N PRO A 878 -12.85 -1.51 -34.88
CA PRO A 878 -12.92 -0.07 -35.15
C PRO A 878 -13.34 0.33 -36.58
N VAL A 879 -13.21 -0.58 -37.55
CA VAL A 879 -13.55 -0.29 -38.96
C VAL A 879 -14.99 -0.71 -39.25
N VAL A 880 -15.44 -1.83 -38.68
CA VAL A 880 -16.82 -2.31 -38.85
C VAL A 880 -17.80 -1.50 -37.99
N ILE A 881 -17.42 -1.04 -36.80
CA ILE A 881 -18.35 -0.34 -35.90
C ILE A 881 -18.91 0.98 -36.46
N GLU A 882 -18.18 1.63 -37.39
CA GLU A 882 -18.60 2.84 -38.10
C GLU A 882 -19.22 2.55 -39.49
N SER A 883 -19.26 1.30 -39.96
CA SER A 883 -19.82 1.00 -41.29
C SER A 883 -21.34 1.05 -41.30
N MET A 884 -21.91 1.52 -42.41
CA MET A 884 -23.35 1.61 -42.64
C MET A 884 -23.89 0.41 -43.44
N ASP A 885 -23.09 -0.65 -43.56
CA ASP A 885 -23.51 -1.94 -44.11
C ASP A 885 -24.05 -2.88 -43.03
N GLU A 886 -24.58 -4.03 -43.44
CA GLU A 886 -25.19 -5.03 -42.54
C GLU A 886 -24.26 -5.46 -41.40
N ARG A 887 -22.94 -5.47 -41.63
CA ARG A 887 -21.93 -5.87 -40.63
C ARG A 887 -21.81 -4.84 -39.51
N GLY A 888 -21.80 -3.55 -39.84
CA GLY A 888 -21.73 -2.48 -38.86
C GLY A 888 -23.03 -2.29 -38.09
N ILE A 889 -24.18 -2.51 -38.76
CA ILE A 889 -25.48 -2.54 -38.09
C ILE A 889 -25.53 -3.69 -37.08
N ALA A 890 -25.23 -4.92 -37.50
CA ALA A 890 -25.24 -6.09 -36.63
C ALA A 890 -24.29 -5.96 -35.42
N LEU A 891 -23.08 -5.40 -35.63
CA LEU A 891 -22.13 -5.17 -34.53
C LEU A 891 -22.66 -4.14 -33.52
N ARG A 892 -23.30 -3.05 -33.97
CA ARG A 892 -23.90 -2.07 -33.07
C ARG A 892 -25.09 -2.65 -32.30
N GLU A 893 -25.92 -3.47 -32.94
CA GLU A 893 -27.01 -4.20 -32.28
C GLU A 893 -26.50 -5.21 -31.24
N GLU A 894 -25.41 -5.93 -31.52
CA GLU A 894 -24.78 -6.87 -30.57
C GLU A 894 -24.21 -6.13 -29.34
N ILE A 895 -23.57 -4.97 -29.56
CA ILE A 895 -23.06 -4.09 -28.49
C ILE A 895 -24.21 -3.54 -27.64
N ASP A 896 -25.28 -3.03 -28.26
CA ASP A 896 -26.45 -2.51 -27.54
C ASP A 896 -27.13 -3.60 -26.71
N GLN A 897 -27.38 -4.77 -27.29
CA GLN A 897 -27.96 -5.92 -26.57
C GLN A 897 -27.15 -6.30 -25.33
N TYR A 898 -25.81 -6.34 -25.43
CA TYR A 898 -24.96 -6.60 -24.27
C TYR A 898 -25.09 -5.51 -23.19
N ILE A 899 -25.11 -4.24 -23.60
CA ILE A 899 -25.18 -3.08 -22.69
C ILE A 899 -26.54 -3.03 -21.97
N GLN A 900 -27.65 -3.24 -22.68
CA GLN A 900 -28.99 -3.26 -22.08
C GLN A 900 -29.20 -4.46 -21.13
N GLN A 901 -28.54 -5.59 -21.37
CA GLN A 901 -28.57 -6.75 -20.46
C GLN A 901 -27.73 -6.57 -19.17
N ASN A 902 -26.93 -5.50 -19.07
CA ASN A 902 -25.98 -5.26 -17.98
C ASN A 902 -26.11 -3.84 -17.39
N ASP A 903 -27.33 -3.30 -17.38
CA ASP A 903 -27.71 -1.97 -16.89
C ASP A 903 -27.81 -1.85 -15.36
N ASP A 904 -27.63 -2.96 -14.62
CA ASP A 904 -27.70 -3.05 -13.16
C ASP A 904 -26.69 -2.14 -12.43
N HIS A 905 -25.63 -1.71 -13.12
CA HIS A 905 -24.62 -0.78 -12.59
C HIS A 905 -25.22 0.49 -11.93
N ASN A 906 -26.39 0.94 -12.37
CA ASN A 906 -27.09 2.11 -11.79
C ASN A 906 -28.58 1.84 -11.48
N GLN A 907 -28.99 0.57 -11.42
CA GLN A 907 -30.37 0.14 -11.14
C GLN A 907 -30.44 -0.94 -10.04
N SER A 908 -29.38 -1.09 -9.25
CA SER A 908 -29.31 -2.03 -8.13
C SER A 908 -29.94 -1.48 -6.84
N PHE A 909 -31.22 -1.09 -6.91
CA PHE A 909 -31.97 -0.59 -5.74
C PHE A 909 -32.02 -1.60 -4.59
N GLY A 910 -32.00 -2.90 -4.90
CA GLY A 910 -31.87 -3.97 -3.91
C GLY A 910 -30.56 -3.91 -3.11
N VAL A 911 -29.43 -3.61 -3.78
CA VAL A 911 -28.14 -3.36 -3.11
C VAL A 911 -28.17 -2.09 -2.25
N GLU A 912 -28.79 -1.02 -2.75
CA GLU A 912 -28.87 0.27 -2.05
C GLU A 912 -29.76 0.25 -0.80
N MET A 913 -30.90 -0.45 -0.85
CA MET A 913 -31.99 -0.34 0.15
C MET A 913 -32.46 -1.67 0.74
N GLY A 914 -32.19 -2.80 0.08
CA GLY A 914 -32.71 -4.13 0.42
C GLY A 914 -31.81 -4.98 1.31
N HIS A 915 -30.72 -4.43 1.84
CA HIS A 915 -29.89 -5.12 2.82
C HIS A 915 -30.61 -5.25 4.18
N ARG A 916 -30.39 -6.38 4.84
CA ARG A 916 -30.94 -6.71 6.16
C ARG A 916 -29.81 -6.83 7.18
N TYR A 917 -30.01 -6.22 8.35
CA TYR A 917 -29.18 -6.36 9.53
C TYR A 917 -29.51 -7.66 10.28
N GLU A 918 -28.46 -8.45 10.56
CA GLU A 918 -28.55 -9.68 11.34
C GLU A 918 -27.77 -9.47 12.64
N SER A 919 -28.46 -9.00 13.68
CA SER A 919 -27.88 -8.65 14.98
C SER A 919 -28.86 -8.93 16.11
N SER A 920 -28.40 -8.81 17.36
CA SER A 920 -29.27 -8.93 18.54
C SER A 920 -30.39 -7.88 18.62
N LEU A 921 -30.28 -6.77 17.87
CA LEU A 921 -31.29 -5.70 17.84
C LEU A 921 -32.44 -5.99 16.87
N ALA A 922 -32.31 -7.00 16.01
CA ALA A 922 -33.38 -7.54 15.19
C ALA A 922 -34.14 -8.62 16.01
N VAL A 923 -35.09 -8.17 16.82
CA VAL A 923 -35.86 -9.01 17.74
C VAL A 923 -36.93 -9.78 16.96
N LEU A 924 -36.66 -11.05 16.69
CA LEU A 924 -37.59 -11.96 16.02
C LEU A 924 -38.78 -12.30 16.92
N ASN A 925 -39.97 -12.32 16.33
CA ASN A 925 -41.20 -12.78 16.94
C ASN A 925 -41.53 -14.19 16.43
N GLU A 926 -41.23 -15.23 17.21
CA GLU A 926 -41.37 -16.64 16.80
C GLU A 926 -42.78 -17.02 16.28
N GLN A 927 -43.82 -16.29 16.67
CA GLN A 927 -45.19 -16.55 16.19
C GLN A 927 -45.47 -15.95 14.80
N VAL A 928 -44.76 -14.89 14.41
CA VAL A 928 -45.04 -14.13 13.18
C VAL A 928 -43.94 -14.34 12.15
N ASP A 929 -42.67 -14.26 12.55
CA ASP A 929 -41.52 -14.26 11.63
C ASP A 929 -41.16 -15.67 11.12
N VAL A 930 -41.71 -16.73 11.73
CA VAL A 930 -41.66 -18.10 11.21
C VAL A 930 -42.65 -18.29 10.06
N GLU A 931 -43.85 -17.69 10.15
CA GLU A 931 -44.88 -17.76 9.11
C GLU A 931 -44.61 -16.76 7.97
N LYS A 932 -44.24 -15.52 8.32
CA LYS A 932 -43.88 -14.43 7.42
C LYS A 932 -42.36 -14.27 7.32
N ALA A 933 -41.68 -15.30 6.86
CA ALA A 933 -40.22 -15.31 6.68
C ALA A 933 -39.72 -14.11 5.83
N ALA A 934 -38.48 -13.68 6.08
CA ALA A 934 -37.88 -12.55 5.36
C ALA A 934 -37.82 -12.78 3.84
N PRO A 935 -38.00 -11.73 3.02
CA PRO A 935 -37.86 -11.86 1.57
C PRO A 935 -36.44 -12.26 1.19
N GLN A 936 -36.32 -13.04 0.11
CA GLN A 936 -35.02 -13.32 -0.50
C GLN A 936 -34.41 -12.03 -1.05
N PHE A 937 -33.12 -11.81 -0.79
CA PHE A 937 -32.39 -10.66 -1.34
C PHE A 937 -32.34 -10.72 -2.87
N ASP A 938 -32.99 -9.74 -3.52
CA ASP A 938 -32.81 -9.42 -4.94
C ASP A 938 -31.88 -8.19 -5.03
N PRO A 939 -30.77 -8.24 -5.80
CA PRO A 939 -29.85 -7.12 -5.93
C PRO A 939 -30.37 -5.97 -6.80
N ARG A 940 -31.29 -6.25 -7.73
CA ARG A 940 -31.87 -5.25 -8.62
C ARG A 940 -33.05 -4.57 -7.92
N ASN A 941 -34.01 -5.37 -7.48
CA ASN A 941 -35.28 -4.89 -6.98
C ASN A 941 -35.29 -4.78 -5.45
N TYR A 942 -35.63 -3.61 -4.91
CA TYR A 942 -35.92 -3.49 -3.49
C TYR A 942 -37.29 -4.12 -3.18
N ILE A 943 -37.33 -5.08 -2.25
CA ILE A 943 -38.57 -5.73 -1.81
C ILE A 943 -38.96 -5.11 -0.46
N PRO A 944 -40.07 -4.34 -0.38
CA PRO A 944 -40.50 -3.72 0.87
C PRO A 944 -40.91 -4.76 1.91
N THR A 945 -40.40 -4.62 3.14
CA THR A 945 -40.77 -5.47 4.27
C THR A 945 -40.54 -4.78 5.61
N THR A 946 -41.29 -5.17 6.63
CA THR A 946 -41.09 -4.79 8.04
C THR A 946 -40.35 -5.85 8.85
N PHE A 947 -39.88 -6.94 8.21
CA PHE A 947 -39.13 -8.01 8.88
C PHE A 947 -37.96 -7.43 9.70
N PRO A 948 -37.76 -7.85 10.98
CA PRO A 948 -36.72 -7.30 11.85
C PRO A 948 -35.33 -7.27 11.18
N GLY A 949 -34.64 -6.14 11.32
CA GLY A 949 -33.37 -5.85 10.64
C GLY A 949 -33.51 -5.26 9.23
N SER A 950 -34.71 -5.08 8.68
CA SER A 950 -34.90 -4.48 7.34
C SER A 950 -35.24 -2.99 7.40
N ARG A 951 -34.84 -2.20 6.39
CA ARG A 951 -35.30 -0.81 6.21
C ARG A 951 -36.82 -0.80 6.06
N VAL A 952 -37.53 0.02 6.83
CA VAL A 952 -39.00 0.06 6.74
C VAL A 952 -39.50 0.72 5.44
N PRO A 953 -40.57 0.21 4.81
CA PRO A 953 -41.08 0.75 3.55
C PRO A 953 -41.50 2.21 3.68
N GLN A 954 -41.06 3.05 2.74
CA GLN A 954 -41.47 4.46 2.69
C GLN A 954 -42.75 4.56 1.87
N VAL A 955 -43.78 5.16 2.48
CA VAL A 955 -45.10 5.36 1.87
C VAL A 955 -45.63 6.73 2.25
N ALA A 956 -46.38 7.35 1.35
CA ALA A 956 -47.24 8.47 1.63
C ALA A 956 -48.53 7.99 2.32
N LEU A 957 -48.94 8.69 3.36
CA LEU A 957 -50.19 8.50 4.10
C LEU A 957 -51.36 9.15 3.36
N SER A 958 -52.59 8.93 3.84
CA SER A 958 -53.82 9.46 3.20
C SER A 958 -53.93 10.99 3.19
N ASP A 959 -53.17 11.69 4.04
CA ASP A 959 -53.04 13.16 4.06
C ASP A 959 -51.92 13.70 3.14
N GLY A 960 -51.14 12.81 2.51
CA GLY A 960 -50.01 13.14 1.64
C GLY A 960 -48.67 13.32 2.37
N SER A 961 -48.61 13.20 3.70
CA SER A 961 -47.36 13.18 4.45
C SER A 961 -46.59 11.86 4.26
N ALA A 962 -45.27 11.86 4.45
CA ALA A 962 -44.52 10.60 4.44
C ALA A 962 -44.64 9.91 5.81
N ILE A 963 -44.78 8.58 5.84
CA ILE A 963 -44.88 7.83 7.11
C ILE A 963 -43.71 8.12 8.09
N SER A 964 -42.52 8.41 7.56
CA SER A 964 -41.33 8.77 8.34
C SER A 964 -41.33 10.19 8.90
N ASP A 965 -42.23 11.08 8.46
CA ASP A 965 -42.48 12.36 9.14
C ASP A 965 -43.12 12.14 10.53
N GLY A 966 -43.77 11.00 10.71
CA GLY A 966 -44.31 10.55 12.00
C GLY A 966 -43.27 10.04 12.99
N PHE A 967 -42.01 9.83 12.61
CA PHE A 967 -41.00 9.23 13.49
C PHE A 967 -40.49 10.18 14.59
N GLY A 968 -39.85 9.63 15.62
CA GLY A 968 -39.18 10.37 16.69
C GLY A 968 -37.65 10.36 16.55
N GLU A 969 -36.97 11.13 17.39
CA GLU A 969 -35.49 11.17 17.46
C GLU A 969 -34.88 9.87 18.02
N GLY A 970 -35.67 9.11 18.78
CA GLY A 970 -35.35 7.78 19.31
C GLY A 970 -36.09 6.68 18.56
N PHE A 971 -36.55 5.67 19.30
CA PHE A 971 -37.41 4.64 18.72
C PHE A 971 -38.81 5.18 18.41
N THR A 972 -39.48 4.58 17.42
CA THR A 972 -40.89 4.86 17.12
C THR A 972 -41.69 3.55 17.13
N MET A 973 -42.73 3.45 17.94
CA MET A 973 -43.72 2.37 17.85
C MET A 973 -44.82 2.81 16.88
N VAL A 974 -44.83 2.23 15.68
CA VAL A 974 -45.86 2.46 14.67
C VAL A 974 -46.99 1.45 14.87
N ALA A 975 -48.22 1.93 15.02
CA ALA A 975 -49.41 1.10 15.21
C ALA A 975 -50.48 1.45 14.17
N PHE A 976 -50.99 0.44 13.46
CA PHE A 976 -52.09 0.62 12.51
C PHE A 976 -53.43 0.24 13.15
N LEU A 977 -54.42 1.13 13.09
CA LEU A 977 -55.77 0.88 13.59
C LEU A 977 -56.81 1.08 12.47
N GLN A 978 -57.34 -0.03 11.96
CA GLN A 978 -58.36 -0.07 10.90
C GLN A 978 -59.78 -0.03 11.46
N LYS A 979 -60.73 0.54 10.71
CA LYS A 979 -62.16 0.66 11.07
C LYS A 979 -62.81 -0.68 11.46
N GLU A 980 -62.40 -1.76 10.81
CA GLU A 980 -62.94 -3.10 10.99
C GLU A 980 -62.55 -3.67 12.37
N ALA A 981 -61.30 -3.43 12.81
CA ALA A 981 -60.83 -3.77 14.16
C ALA A 981 -61.50 -2.90 15.23
N VAL A 982 -61.73 -1.60 14.94
CA VAL A 982 -62.53 -0.72 15.81
C VAL A 982 -63.96 -1.26 15.99
N ALA A 983 -64.58 -1.75 14.91
CA ALA A 983 -65.92 -2.34 14.93
C ALA A 983 -65.99 -3.72 15.63
N ALA A 984 -64.88 -4.48 15.65
CA ALA A 984 -64.76 -5.75 16.36
C ALA A 984 -64.59 -5.60 17.88
N GLY A 985 -64.24 -4.40 18.36
CA GLY A 985 -63.98 -4.11 19.78
C GLY A 985 -62.50 -3.88 20.12
N ASP A 986 -61.59 -4.08 19.17
CA ASP A 986 -60.14 -3.99 19.38
C ASP A 986 -59.61 -2.55 19.53
N GLN A 987 -60.51 -1.55 19.41
CA GLN A 987 -60.21 -0.13 19.68
C GLN A 987 -59.57 0.12 21.06
N PHE A 988 -59.81 -0.77 22.03
CA PHE A 988 -59.21 -0.68 23.38
C PHE A 988 -57.83 -1.34 23.45
N GLN A 989 -57.47 -2.23 22.52
CA GLN A 989 -56.23 -3.00 22.57
C GLN A 989 -55.01 -2.19 22.10
N VAL A 990 -55.12 -1.42 21.00
CA VAL A 990 -54.00 -0.58 20.51
C VAL A 990 -53.52 0.41 21.58
N PRO A 991 -54.41 1.18 22.28
CA PRO A 991 -53.97 2.05 23.36
C PRO A 991 -53.30 1.32 24.53
N ILE A 992 -53.73 0.09 24.87
CA ILE A 992 -53.13 -0.72 25.93
C ILE A 992 -51.72 -1.20 25.51
N ALA A 993 -51.57 -1.68 24.28
CA ALA A 993 -50.28 -2.11 23.73
C ALA A 993 -49.28 -0.93 23.67
N LEU A 994 -49.70 0.22 23.15
CA LEU A 994 -48.89 1.44 23.13
C LEU A 994 -48.51 1.89 24.54
N ALA A 995 -49.47 1.97 25.47
CA ALA A 995 -49.21 2.34 26.86
C ALA A 995 -48.24 1.37 27.57
N SER A 996 -48.26 0.06 27.23
CA SER A 996 -47.32 -0.93 27.74
C SER A 996 -45.88 -0.66 27.28
N PHE A 997 -45.70 -0.32 25.99
CA PHE A 997 -44.40 0.08 25.44
C PHE A 997 -43.92 1.44 25.97
N GLU A 998 -44.81 2.43 26.08
CA GLU A 998 -44.51 3.75 26.67
C GLU A 998 -44.08 3.63 28.14
N GLU A 999 -44.79 2.82 28.93
CA GLU A 999 -44.46 2.56 30.33
C GLU A 999 -43.11 1.84 30.47
N ALA A 1000 -42.85 0.81 29.66
CA ALA A 1000 -41.57 0.12 29.65
C ALA A 1000 -40.41 1.03 29.21
N ALA A 1001 -40.61 1.87 28.18
CA ALA A 1001 -39.64 2.85 27.74
C ALA A 1001 -39.33 3.88 28.84
N ARG A 1002 -40.36 4.38 29.52
CA ARG A 1002 -40.26 5.29 30.66
C ARG A 1002 -39.53 4.67 31.86
N GLN A 1003 -39.74 3.39 32.14
CA GLN A 1003 -39.05 2.66 33.21
C GLN A 1003 -37.53 2.54 32.95
N HIS A 1004 -37.13 2.33 31.70
CA HIS A 1004 -35.72 2.16 31.30
C HIS A 1004 -35.06 3.42 30.72
N SER A 1005 -35.74 4.56 30.76
CA SER A 1005 -35.29 5.85 30.17
C SER A 1005 -34.98 5.78 28.66
N ILE A 1006 -35.64 4.88 27.93
CA ILE A 1006 -35.49 4.73 26.47
C ILE A 1006 -36.37 5.78 25.77
N PRO A 1007 -35.83 6.60 24.85
CA PRO A 1007 -36.65 7.52 24.07
C PRO A 1007 -37.53 6.76 23.07
N LEU A 1008 -38.85 6.79 23.28
CA LEU A 1008 -39.85 6.14 22.42
C LEU A 1008 -40.97 7.13 22.07
N LYS A 1009 -41.35 7.19 20.80
CA LYS A 1009 -42.54 7.90 20.29
C LYS A 1009 -43.59 6.89 19.81
N SER A 1010 -44.83 7.06 20.20
CA SER A 1010 -45.96 6.30 19.62
C SER A 1010 -46.54 7.02 18.40
N LEU A 1011 -46.71 6.30 17.30
CA LEU A 1011 -47.34 6.77 16.06
C LEU A 1011 -48.54 5.89 15.73
N CYS A 1012 -49.75 6.36 16.06
CA CYS A 1012 -51.00 5.66 15.77
C CYS A 1012 -51.58 6.13 14.42
N LEU A 1013 -51.66 5.23 13.45
CA LEU A 1013 -52.12 5.47 12.09
C LEU A 1013 -53.54 4.94 11.89
N MET A 1014 -54.50 5.86 11.88
CA MET A 1014 -55.94 5.56 11.81
C MET A 1014 -56.40 5.40 10.36
N ASN A 1015 -56.93 4.22 10.00
CA ASN A 1015 -57.48 3.92 8.67
C ASN A 1015 -56.50 4.05 7.49
N GLU A 1016 -55.20 3.97 7.75
CA GLU A 1016 -54.15 3.95 6.72
C GLU A 1016 -54.06 2.56 6.06
N THR A 1017 -55.17 2.10 5.46
CA THR A 1017 -55.32 0.74 4.90
C THR A 1017 -54.33 0.45 3.78
N HIS A 1018 -53.85 1.47 3.06
CA HIS A 1018 -52.84 1.29 2.02
C HIS A 1018 -51.46 1.03 2.61
N ALA A 1019 -50.99 1.91 3.50
CA ALA A 1019 -49.71 1.74 4.21
C ALA A 1019 -49.69 0.44 5.04
N PHE A 1020 -50.77 0.12 5.73
CA PHE A 1020 -50.91 -1.13 6.50
C PHE A 1020 -50.70 -2.39 5.66
N ARG A 1021 -51.26 -2.44 4.44
CA ARG A 1021 -51.07 -3.59 3.52
C ARG A 1021 -49.62 -3.76 3.03
N ILE A 1022 -48.86 -2.67 2.97
CA ILE A 1022 -47.45 -2.68 2.55
C ILE A 1022 -46.54 -3.03 3.73
N TRP A 1023 -46.88 -2.54 4.93
CA TRP A 1023 -46.14 -2.81 6.16
C TRP A 1023 -46.42 -4.22 6.72
N ASP A 1024 -47.59 -4.80 6.41
CA ASP A 1024 -47.98 -6.18 6.74
C ASP A 1024 -47.72 -6.57 8.21
N ALA A 1025 -48.01 -5.62 9.11
CA ALA A 1025 -47.91 -5.77 10.56
C ALA A 1025 -48.81 -4.74 11.27
N CYS A 1026 -49.42 -5.11 12.39
CA CYS A 1026 -50.26 -4.23 13.20
C CYS A 1026 -49.42 -3.29 14.08
N LEU A 1027 -48.29 -3.79 14.62
CA LEU A 1027 -47.33 -3.07 15.44
C LEU A 1027 -45.93 -3.25 14.86
N VAL A 1028 -45.15 -2.17 14.74
CA VAL A 1028 -43.74 -2.21 14.31
C VAL A 1028 -42.91 -1.24 15.15
N LEU A 1029 -41.86 -1.75 15.80
CA LEU A 1029 -40.86 -0.95 16.50
C LEU A 1029 -39.77 -0.53 15.50
N VAL A 1030 -39.69 0.75 15.19
CA VAL A 1030 -38.73 1.34 14.26
C VAL A 1030 -37.58 2.01 15.04
N ARG A 1031 -36.35 1.74 14.62
CA ARG A 1031 -35.11 2.33 15.13
C ARG A 1031 -34.91 3.78 14.66
N PRO A 1032 -34.05 4.58 15.31
CA PRO A 1032 -33.68 5.93 14.85
C PRO A 1032 -33.15 5.98 13.39
N ASP A 1033 -32.54 4.91 12.91
CA ASP A 1033 -32.03 4.78 11.53
C ASP A 1033 -33.07 4.31 10.49
N GLY A 1034 -34.33 4.13 10.89
CA GLY A 1034 -35.41 3.70 9.99
C GLY A 1034 -35.39 2.21 9.64
N PHE A 1035 -34.73 1.38 10.45
CA PHE A 1035 -34.83 -0.08 10.38
C PHE A 1035 -35.87 -0.62 11.38
N SER A 1036 -36.55 -1.71 11.01
CA SER A 1036 -37.41 -2.45 11.93
C SER A 1036 -36.55 -3.18 12.98
N ALA A 1037 -36.87 -3.02 14.26
CA ALA A 1037 -36.30 -3.81 15.34
C ALA A 1037 -37.22 -4.98 15.74
N TRP A 1038 -38.54 -4.84 15.61
CA TRP A 1038 -39.53 -5.84 16.02
C TRP A 1038 -40.88 -5.58 15.35
N ARG A 1039 -41.71 -6.61 15.18
CA ARG A 1039 -43.10 -6.47 14.70
C ARG A 1039 -44.09 -7.49 15.30
N SER A 1040 -45.38 -7.20 15.17
CA SER A 1040 -46.45 -8.17 15.45
C SER A 1040 -47.75 -7.89 14.68
N ASP A 1041 -48.48 -8.97 14.38
CA ASP A 1041 -49.84 -8.95 13.81
C ASP A 1041 -50.95 -8.94 14.89
N SER A 1042 -50.64 -9.21 16.17
CA SER A 1042 -51.62 -9.30 17.26
C SER A 1042 -51.46 -8.16 18.26
N LEU A 1043 -52.60 -7.62 18.70
CA LEU A 1043 -52.68 -6.55 19.70
C LEU A 1043 -52.80 -7.12 21.13
N ASP A 1044 -53.29 -8.34 21.26
CA ASP A 1044 -53.67 -9.00 22.52
C ASP A 1044 -52.47 -9.52 23.32
N LYS A 1045 -51.34 -9.79 22.65
CA LYS A 1045 -50.23 -10.62 23.18
C LYS A 1045 -48.99 -9.83 23.62
N VAL A 1046 -49.08 -8.52 23.83
CA VAL A 1046 -47.92 -7.66 24.17
C VAL A 1046 -47.49 -7.76 25.64
N HIS A 1047 -47.45 -8.98 26.20
CA HIS A 1047 -47.02 -9.22 27.59
C HIS A 1047 -45.52 -8.94 27.83
N ASN A 1048 -44.73 -8.80 26.75
CA ASN A 1048 -43.26 -8.72 26.79
C ASN A 1048 -42.69 -7.37 26.31
N ALA A 1049 -43.45 -6.27 26.32
CA ALA A 1049 -42.99 -4.95 25.83
C ALA A 1049 -41.62 -4.52 26.40
N SER A 1050 -41.41 -4.73 27.70
CA SER A 1050 -40.14 -4.46 28.40
C SER A 1050 -38.98 -5.32 27.88
N GLN A 1051 -39.21 -6.62 27.64
CA GLN A 1051 -38.20 -7.53 27.08
C GLN A 1051 -37.83 -7.13 25.63
N VAL A 1052 -38.83 -6.81 24.80
CA VAL A 1052 -38.62 -6.38 23.41
C VAL A 1052 -37.78 -5.11 23.36
N LEU A 1053 -38.10 -4.09 24.18
CA LEU A 1053 -37.33 -2.86 24.24
C LEU A 1053 -35.90 -3.08 24.76
N LEU A 1054 -35.72 -3.85 25.84
CA LEU A 1054 -34.40 -4.15 26.40
C LEU A 1054 -33.51 -4.92 25.43
N GLN A 1055 -34.07 -5.80 24.61
CA GLN A 1055 -33.32 -6.50 23.56
C GLN A 1055 -33.02 -5.59 22.37
N ALA A 1056 -34.01 -4.82 21.88
CA ALA A 1056 -33.84 -3.85 20.79
C ALA A 1056 -32.87 -2.70 21.12
N THR A 1057 -32.59 -2.45 22.40
CA THR A 1057 -31.57 -1.51 22.91
C THR A 1057 -30.32 -2.20 23.46
N GLY A 1058 -30.24 -3.54 23.38
CA GLY A 1058 -29.06 -4.35 23.73
C GLY A 1058 -28.66 -4.35 25.21
N HIS A 1059 -29.61 -4.12 26.13
CA HIS A 1059 -29.44 -4.37 27.57
C HIS A 1059 -29.46 -5.86 27.92
N THR A 1060 -30.12 -6.67 27.09
CA THR A 1060 -30.13 -8.14 27.22
C THR A 1060 -29.44 -8.79 26.02
N SER A 1061 -28.70 -9.87 26.29
CA SER A 1061 -28.31 -10.82 25.23
C SER A 1061 -29.58 -11.37 24.55
N PRO A 1062 -29.54 -11.71 23.25
CA PRO A 1062 -30.51 -12.65 22.71
C PRO A 1062 -30.46 -13.96 23.52
N LEU A 1063 -31.63 -14.58 23.71
CA LEU A 1063 -31.81 -15.87 24.38
C LEU A 1063 -31.35 -17.03 23.49
#